data_AF-A0A1L7VIN1-F1
#
_entry.id   AF-A0A1L7VIN1-F1
#
_cell.length_a   1.000
_cell.length_b   1.000
_cell.length_c   1.000
_cell.angle_alpha   90.00
_cell.angle_beta   90.00
_cell.angle_gamma   90.00
#
_symmetry.space_group_name_H-M   'P 1'
#
loop_
_entity.id
_entity.type
_entity.pdbx_description
1 polymer ?
#
loop_
_entity_poly.entity_id
_entity_poly.type
_entity_poly.pdbx_seq_one_letter_code
_entity_poly.pdbx_strand_id
1 'polypeptide(L)'
;MKAPGLVSSLLLGAALLVSTGSAASKKSSNKTAIADTVFHNGSIYSLDLLSTKYSALAVKDGYITFLGDEKGIQSYITKNTSVFNLEGRMMMPGLVDAHMHPLSGGAGLLKCNMNFQPLGLSKVLEKVQSCLDDDKDKSEKDWLEVISLDYYALVDDTGGVTKRDLDKLKTKRPILVASADSHTFWVNSAALKVSSLTSKTKDPRNGKFERLPGSQELSGILQDSATSLLAGPAPPTAEDNIRSARAALKLLREEGVTSFQEAASSEDTALAFAAIKKQGGLTARGFFNYLVQPPNNTAGIDDLVKDVVNVTSAWNDKRELGPSPSMKWHAVKMFMDGVLLYPANTGSLIEPYFQPVANTSMWAPKSDFGPKTYWDKELLSLTLTKLFKNNIDAQIHVDGDRAVRTALDALEELRNKNPKLRDYRVGFAHNEVTDPSDWPRFAELKADPIMSFQWSQASSVWLPNGVKSMGPRRSHYMEAFGELAKFGSAIVYGSDWPIDPLDEWLAIKAGVTRSGDPKNPNSPASQGAPYNGNGLPGLTLTRDQAIRAITTESARFLRADAYIGSLEIGKLADAIVLQANYFEVPAEHIARQKTLLTMVGGEVVYIADEVDFKNGVKAKFANDDDVGKMIERRSVGGIQGRDLSEEGKRSVQRLQTRGTCVHSHHH
;
A
#
# COMPACT_ATOMS: atom_id res chain seq x y z
N MET A 1 79.33 39.62 23.18
CA MET A 1 79.00 39.84 21.75
C MET A 1 77.50 40.08 21.67
N LYS A 2 77.04 41.33 21.70
CA LYS A 2 76.56 42.15 20.55
C LYS A 2 75.56 41.43 19.62
N ALA A 3 74.32 41.95 19.63
CA ALA A 3 73.17 41.72 18.75
C ALA A 3 73.41 42.29 17.32
N PRO A 4 72.43 42.61 16.41
CA PRO A 4 70.96 42.37 16.35
C PRO A 4 70.35 42.12 14.91
N GLY A 5 69.01 42.03 14.83
CA GLY A 5 68.15 42.62 13.75
C GLY A 5 67.53 41.67 12.72
N LEU A 6 66.38 41.93 12.07
CA LEU A 6 65.35 42.98 12.15
C LEU A 6 64.17 42.58 11.19
N VAL A 7 62.92 42.67 11.68
CA VAL A 7 61.72 43.33 11.07
C VAL A 7 60.94 42.80 9.84
N SER A 8 59.60 42.86 10.05
CA SER A 8 58.44 43.09 9.14
C SER A 8 57.82 41.92 8.37
N SER A 9 56.52 41.86 8.08
CA SER A 9 55.24 42.51 8.49
C SER A 9 54.21 41.99 7.48
N LEU A 10 53.00 41.59 7.88
CA LEU A 10 51.74 41.94 7.20
C LEU A 10 50.53 41.30 7.92
N LEU A 11 49.85 42.15 8.69
CA LEU A 11 48.47 41.99 9.13
C LEU A 11 47.53 42.39 7.99
N LEU A 12 46.52 41.57 7.69
CA LEU A 12 45.28 42.03 7.08
C LEU A 12 44.12 41.55 7.97
N GLY A 13 43.56 42.47 8.75
CA GLY A 13 42.37 42.23 9.56
C GLY A 13 41.11 42.40 8.71
N ALA A 14 40.24 41.39 8.72
CA ALA A 14 38.86 41.51 8.26
C ALA A 14 37.97 41.76 9.49
N ALA A 15 37.29 42.90 9.49
CA ALA A 15 36.38 43.32 10.54
C ALA A 15 35.10 42.47 10.53
N LEU A 16 34.82 41.80 11.65
CA LEU A 16 33.52 41.21 11.95
C LEU A 16 32.58 42.31 12.47
N LEU A 17 31.65 42.73 11.61
CA LEU A 17 30.47 43.49 12.01
C LEU A 17 29.54 42.57 12.82
N VAL A 18 29.64 42.63 14.14
CA VAL A 18 28.65 42.06 15.05
C VAL A 18 27.44 42.99 15.06
N SER A 19 26.40 42.67 14.30
CA SER A 19 25.10 43.31 14.45
C SER A 19 24.45 42.82 15.75
N THR A 20 24.55 43.62 16.81
CA THR A 20 23.73 43.45 18.02
C THR A 20 22.29 43.85 17.69
N GLY A 21 21.54 42.93 17.10
CA GLY A 21 20.09 43.04 17.02
C GLY A 21 19.50 42.79 18.41
N SER A 22 19.07 43.85 19.08
CA SER A 22 18.25 43.76 20.30
C SER A 22 16.98 42.97 19.99
N ALA A 23 16.97 41.68 20.33
CA ALA A 23 15.76 40.90 20.42
C ALA A 23 14.95 41.45 21.60
N ALA A 24 14.06 42.40 21.32
CA ALA A 24 13.00 42.77 22.24
C ALA A 24 12.15 41.51 22.47
N SER A 25 12.36 40.88 23.62
CA SER A 25 11.46 39.87 24.19
C SER A 25 10.08 40.50 24.36
N LYS A 26 9.25 40.44 23.31
CA LYS A 26 7.81 40.53 23.46
C LYS A 26 7.39 39.28 24.23
N LYS A 27 7.21 39.43 25.55
CA LYS A 27 6.35 38.54 26.32
C LYS A 27 4.95 38.64 25.70
N SER A 28 4.69 37.76 24.73
CA SER A 28 3.33 37.41 24.35
C SER A 28 2.63 36.97 25.62
N SER A 29 1.65 37.74 26.08
CA SER A 29 0.63 37.21 26.97
C SER A 29 -0.13 36.16 26.18
N ASN A 30 0.36 34.91 26.20
CA ASN A 30 -0.40 33.77 25.72
C ASN A 30 -1.65 33.68 26.59
N LYS A 31 -2.74 34.34 26.18
CA LYS A 31 -4.07 33.86 26.50
C LYS A 31 -4.09 32.43 26.00
N THR A 32 -4.18 31.46 26.91
CA THR A 32 -4.36 30.05 26.56
C THR A 32 -5.50 29.98 25.55
N ALA A 33 -5.20 29.51 24.33
CA ALA A 33 -6.21 29.41 23.29
C ALA A 33 -7.21 28.34 23.74
N ILE A 34 -8.49 28.73 23.87
CA ILE A 34 -9.57 27.80 24.17
C ILE A 34 -9.63 26.77 23.04
N ALA A 35 -9.60 25.49 23.40
CA ALA A 35 -9.59 24.40 22.43
C ALA A 35 -10.99 24.12 21.88
N ASP A 36 -11.05 23.71 20.61
CA ASP A 36 -12.27 23.18 20.00
C ASP A 36 -12.51 21.74 20.45
N THR A 37 -11.43 20.96 20.53
CA THR A 37 -11.44 19.56 20.96
C THR A 37 -10.33 19.28 21.96
N VAL A 38 -10.63 18.48 22.98
CA VAL A 38 -9.68 17.97 23.96
C VAL A 38 -9.81 16.45 24.08
N PHE A 39 -8.66 15.77 24.07
CA PHE A 39 -8.53 14.37 24.47
C PHE A 39 -7.79 14.30 25.79
N HIS A 40 -8.27 13.51 26.73
CA HIS A 40 -7.64 13.37 28.04
C HIS A 40 -7.80 11.95 28.58
N ASN A 41 -7.11 11.65 29.69
CA ASN A 41 -7.05 10.35 30.32
C ASN A 41 -6.64 9.25 29.31
N GLY A 42 -5.65 9.54 28.47
CA GLY A 42 -5.17 8.63 27.43
C GLY A 42 -3.73 8.17 27.64
N SER A 43 -3.32 7.22 26.80
CA SER A 43 -1.92 6.89 26.57
C SER A 43 -1.51 7.45 25.20
N ILE A 44 -1.18 8.75 25.15
CA ILE A 44 -0.93 9.47 23.90
C ILE A 44 0.56 9.36 23.54
N TYR A 45 0.89 8.68 22.44
CA TYR A 45 2.25 8.57 21.92
C TYR A 45 2.45 9.60 20.81
N SER A 46 3.42 10.51 20.98
CA SER A 46 3.66 11.56 19.97
C SER A 46 4.34 11.04 18.70
N LEU A 47 5.14 9.98 18.83
CA LEU A 47 6.10 9.53 17.80
C LEU A 47 7.04 10.64 17.31
N ASP A 48 7.26 11.67 18.13
CA ASP A 48 8.39 12.59 17.96
C ASP A 48 9.73 11.82 18.02
N LEU A 49 10.85 12.53 17.86
CA LEU A 49 12.18 11.90 17.90
C LEU A 49 12.47 11.12 19.20
N LEU A 50 11.80 11.43 20.30
CA LEU A 50 11.96 10.78 21.61
C LEU A 50 10.84 9.79 21.93
N SER A 51 9.81 9.69 21.08
CA SER A 51 8.56 8.96 21.31
C SER A 51 7.90 9.30 22.65
N THR A 52 7.80 10.59 22.95
CA THR A 52 7.27 11.08 24.23
C THR A 52 5.83 10.60 24.47
N LYS A 53 5.51 10.21 25.72
CA LYS A 53 4.17 9.82 26.15
C LYS A 53 3.50 10.94 26.95
N TYR A 54 2.25 11.23 26.61
CA TYR A 54 1.39 12.23 27.24
C TYR A 54 0.07 11.61 27.71
N SER A 55 -0.71 12.33 28.53
CA SER A 55 -2.06 11.90 28.92
C SER A 55 -3.17 12.74 28.29
N ALA A 56 -2.86 13.94 27.79
CA ALA A 56 -3.84 14.85 27.23
C ALA A 56 -3.31 15.65 26.02
N LEU A 57 -4.24 15.96 25.10
CA LEU A 57 -4.01 16.70 23.85
C LEU A 57 -5.14 17.70 23.61
N ALA A 58 -4.81 18.93 23.20
CA ALA A 58 -5.80 19.94 22.79
C ALA A 58 -5.64 20.33 21.32
N VAL A 59 -6.76 20.48 20.61
CA VAL A 59 -6.83 20.89 19.21
C VAL A 59 -7.57 22.22 19.09
N LYS A 60 -7.02 23.13 18.30
CA LYS A 60 -7.65 24.41 17.93
C LYS A 60 -7.42 24.69 16.45
N ASP A 61 -8.50 24.98 15.73
CA ASP A 61 -8.49 25.30 14.30
C ASP A 61 -7.77 24.23 13.45
N GLY A 62 -7.87 22.97 13.89
CA GLY A 62 -7.24 21.80 13.26
C GLY A 62 -5.78 21.55 13.61
N TYR A 63 -5.18 22.36 14.48
CA TYR A 63 -3.79 22.22 14.93
C TYR A 63 -3.71 21.79 16.39
N ILE A 64 -2.68 21.01 16.71
CA ILE A 64 -2.35 20.62 18.09
C ILE A 64 -1.80 21.86 18.80
N THR A 65 -2.46 22.28 19.88
CA THR A 65 -2.07 23.48 20.66
C THR A 65 -1.59 23.15 22.07
N PHE A 66 -1.79 21.91 22.52
CA PHE A 66 -1.29 21.41 23.78
C PHE A 66 -1.05 19.90 23.72
N LEU A 67 0.04 19.47 24.36
CA LEU A 67 0.39 18.09 24.66
C LEU A 67 0.97 18.08 26.07
N GLY A 68 0.40 17.28 26.97
CA GLY A 68 0.78 17.32 28.38
C GLY A 68 -0.02 16.37 29.26
N ASP A 69 -0.28 16.82 30.49
CA ASP A 69 -0.97 16.04 31.53
C ASP A 69 -2.40 16.53 31.80
N GLU A 70 -3.11 15.78 32.65
CA GLU A 70 -4.48 16.09 33.09
C GLU A 70 -4.63 17.45 33.79
N LYS A 71 -3.54 17.97 34.36
CA LYS A 71 -3.57 19.24 35.09
C LYS A 71 -3.47 20.41 34.11
N GLY A 72 -2.56 20.34 33.14
CA GLY A 72 -2.34 21.38 32.15
C GLY A 72 -3.53 21.56 31.19
N ILE A 73 -4.20 20.45 30.85
CA ILE A 73 -5.31 20.46 29.89
C ILE A 73 -6.55 21.21 30.40
N GLN A 74 -6.76 21.32 31.72
CA GLN A 74 -7.94 21.98 32.28
C GLN A 74 -8.10 23.43 31.81
N SER A 75 -6.99 24.12 31.58
CA SER A 75 -6.99 25.52 31.13
C SER A 75 -7.47 25.71 29.67
N TYR A 76 -7.60 24.63 28.90
CA TYR A 76 -8.04 24.62 27.51
C TYR A 76 -9.53 24.28 27.35
N ILE A 77 -10.17 23.77 28.41
CA ILE A 77 -11.55 23.28 28.39
C ILE A 77 -12.53 24.39 28.76
N THR A 78 -13.57 24.56 27.94
CA THR A 78 -14.73 25.41 28.25
C THR A 78 -16.03 24.67 27.94
N LYS A 79 -17.18 25.29 28.23
CA LYS A 79 -18.50 24.75 27.86
C LYS A 79 -18.71 24.52 26.35
N ASN A 80 -17.86 25.11 25.50
CA ASN A 80 -17.93 24.97 24.04
C ASN A 80 -16.89 23.97 23.50
N THR A 81 -16.06 23.38 24.36
CA THR A 81 -15.01 22.44 23.97
C THR A 81 -15.59 21.02 23.92
N SER A 82 -15.33 20.30 22.83
CA SER A 82 -15.65 18.87 22.73
C SER A 82 -14.60 18.09 23.52
N VAL A 83 -15.01 17.36 24.57
CA VAL A 83 -14.09 16.66 25.47
C VAL A 83 -14.26 15.15 25.32
N PHE A 84 -13.18 14.47 24.93
CA PHE A 84 -13.07 13.03 24.77
C PHE A 84 -12.27 12.42 25.93
N ASN A 85 -12.91 11.56 26.71
CA ASN A 85 -12.23 10.72 27.68
C ASN A 85 -11.73 9.45 26.97
N LEU A 86 -10.42 9.26 26.90
CA LEU A 86 -9.82 8.11 26.23
C LEU A 86 -9.89 6.83 27.08
N GLU A 87 -10.19 6.94 28.38
CA GLU A 87 -10.29 5.81 29.33
C GLU A 87 -9.05 4.90 29.32
N GLY A 88 -7.87 5.53 29.26
CA GLY A 88 -6.57 4.88 29.20
C GLY A 88 -6.17 4.35 27.83
N ARG A 89 -7.04 4.42 26.82
CA ARG A 89 -6.74 3.94 25.46
C ARG A 89 -5.62 4.73 24.81
N MET A 90 -4.97 4.09 23.84
CA MET A 90 -3.85 4.67 23.11
C MET A 90 -4.35 5.66 22.05
N MET A 91 -3.71 6.82 21.99
CA MET A 91 -3.82 7.75 20.87
C MET A 91 -2.45 7.93 20.22
N MET A 92 -2.40 8.02 18.90
CA MET A 92 -1.16 8.17 18.13
C MET A 92 -1.43 8.95 16.83
N PRO A 93 -0.39 9.35 16.07
CA PRO A 93 -0.59 9.94 14.75
C PRO A 93 -1.41 9.02 13.85
N GLY A 94 -2.19 9.61 12.95
CA GLY A 94 -2.90 8.85 11.93
C GLY A 94 -1.94 8.12 10.99
N LEU A 95 -2.41 7.01 10.42
CA LEU A 95 -1.62 6.19 9.50
C LEU A 95 -1.41 6.92 8.17
N VAL A 96 -0.21 6.78 7.62
CA VAL A 96 0.21 7.32 6.33
C VAL A 96 0.67 6.16 5.45
N ASP A 97 -0.17 5.79 4.50
CA ASP A 97 0.17 4.76 3.52
C ASP A 97 0.72 5.44 2.25
N ALA A 98 2.00 5.19 1.95
CA ALA A 98 2.71 5.82 0.85
C ALA A 98 2.64 5.03 -0.48
N HIS A 99 1.85 3.97 -0.57
CA HIS A 99 1.68 3.24 -1.82
C HIS A 99 0.38 2.41 -1.82
N MET A 100 -0.64 2.90 -2.52
CA MET A 100 -1.90 2.18 -2.73
C MET A 100 -2.62 2.66 -4.00
N HIS A 101 -3.73 2.00 -4.33
CA HIS A 101 -4.58 2.28 -5.50
C HIS A 101 -6.06 2.49 -5.10
N PRO A 102 -6.38 3.54 -4.32
CA PRO A 102 -7.68 3.71 -3.69
C PRO A 102 -8.85 3.78 -4.66
N LEU A 103 -8.72 4.37 -5.86
CA LEU A 103 -9.83 4.35 -6.80
C LEU A 103 -10.16 2.92 -7.25
N SER A 104 -9.12 2.13 -7.55
CA SER A 104 -9.25 0.72 -7.94
C SER A 104 -9.80 -0.12 -6.78
N GLY A 105 -9.25 0.04 -5.58
CA GLY A 105 -9.72 -0.66 -4.38
C GLY A 105 -11.18 -0.34 -4.05
N GLY A 106 -11.55 0.93 -4.11
CA GLY A 106 -12.93 1.38 -3.95
C GLY A 106 -13.88 0.80 -5.00
N ALA A 107 -13.45 0.71 -6.26
CA ALA A 107 -14.24 0.04 -7.30
C ALA A 107 -14.40 -1.44 -7.00
N GLY A 108 -13.35 -2.10 -6.50
CA GLY A 108 -13.39 -3.50 -6.11
C GLY A 108 -14.37 -3.81 -4.96
N LEU A 109 -14.49 -2.90 -3.99
CA LEU A 109 -15.50 -3.00 -2.92
C LEU A 109 -16.94 -2.98 -3.44
N LEU A 110 -17.16 -2.41 -4.63
CA LEU A 110 -18.45 -2.29 -5.28
C LEU A 110 -18.69 -3.37 -6.34
N LYS A 111 -17.75 -4.31 -6.57
CA LYS A 111 -17.89 -5.40 -7.54
C LYS A 111 -18.31 -6.72 -6.87
N CYS A 112 -18.60 -7.75 -7.67
CA CYS A 112 -18.69 -9.11 -7.14
C CYS A 112 -17.28 -9.54 -6.72
N ASN A 113 -17.09 -9.82 -5.43
CA ASN A 113 -15.76 -10.05 -4.86
C ASN A 113 -15.67 -11.45 -4.23
N MET A 114 -14.56 -12.14 -4.47
CA MET A 114 -14.23 -13.45 -3.87
C MET A 114 -13.51 -13.31 -2.53
N ASN A 115 -13.18 -12.08 -2.12
CA ASN A 115 -12.56 -11.70 -0.85
C ASN A 115 -11.29 -12.50 -0.54
N PHE A 116 -10.49 -12.81 -1.57
CA PHE A 116 -9.21 -13.52 -1.43
C PHE A 116 -9.35 -14.89 -0.73
N GLN A 117 -10.56 -15.46 -0.74
CA GLN A 117 -10.82 -16.72 -0.05
C GLN A 117 -10.34 -17.90 -0.91
N PRO A 118 -9.71 -18.92 -0.30
CA PRO A 118 -9.35 -20.15 -1.00
C PRO A 118 -10.61 -20.99 -1.22
N LEU A 119 -11.30 -20.76 -2.33
CA LEU A 119 -12.56 -21.42 -2.66
C LEU A 119 -12.33 -22.51 -3.72
N GLY A 120 -12.84 -23.71 -3.47
CA GLY A 120 -12.93 -24.75 -4.49
C GLY A 120 -13.93 -24.38 -5.60
N LEU A 121 -13.79 -25.01 -6.76
CA LEU A 121 -14.54 -24.66 -7.98
C LEU A 121 -16.06 -24.54 -7.78
N SER A 122 -16.67 -25.47 -7.03
CA SER A 122 -18.13 -25.44 -6.81
C SER A 122 -18.58 -24.16 -6.10
N LYS A 123 -17.81 -23.66 -5.13
CA LYS A 123 -18.13 -22.44 -4.37
C LYS A 123 -17.88 -21.18 -5.18
N VAL A 124 -16.81 -21.18 -5.98
CA VAL A 124 -16.56 -20.11 -6.95
C VAL A 124 -17.76 -19.98 -7.88
N LEU A 125 -18.20 -21.07 -8.52
CA LEU A 125 -19.35 -21.05 -9.42
C LEU A 125 -20.66 -20.65 -8.71
N GLU A 126 -20.90 -21.13 -7.48
CA GLU A 126 -22.07 -20.73 -6.67
C GLU A 126 -22.09 -19.22 -6.43
N LYS A 127 -20.95 -18.60 -6.07
CA LYS A 127 -20.85 -17.15 -5.87
C LYS A 127 -21.02 -16.37 -7.17
N VAL A 128 -20.40 -16.81 -8.27
CA VAL A 128 -20.60 -16.16 -9.57
C VAL A 128 -22.07 -16.24 -9.99
N GLN A 129 -22.75 -17.37 -9.78
CA GLN A 129 -24.19 -17.49 -10.03
C GLN A 129 -25.00 -16.54 -9.17
N SER A 130 -24.71 -16.45 -7.86
CA SER A 130 -25.40 -15.50 -6.98
C SER A 130 -25.25 -14.05 -7.45
N CYS A 131 -24.04 -13.65 -7.88
CA CYS A 131 -23.81 -12.31 -8.42
C CYS A 131 -24.58 -12.06 -9.73
N LEU A 132 -24.73 -13.08 -10.58
CA LEU A 132 -25.58 -12.99 -11.77
C LEU A 132 -27.06 -12.80 -11.39
N ASP A 133 -27.53 -13.52 -10.38
CA ASP A 133 -28.92 -13.51 -9.92
C ASP A 133 -29.31 -12.19 -9.23
N ASP A 134 -28.33 -11.52 -8.59
CA ASP A 134 -28.50 -10.22 -7.92
C ASP A 134 -28.51 -9.03 -8.90
N ASP A 135 -27.83 -9.13 -10.03
CA ASP A 135 -27.73 -8.11 -11.09
C ASP A 135 -28.99 -8.07 -12.01
N LYS A 136 -30.17 -7.81 -11.44
CA LYS A 136 -31.46 -7.89 -12.16
C LYS A 136 -31.69 -6.81 -13.22
N ASP A 137 -30.91 -5.73 -13.20
CA ASP A 137 -30.97 -4.61 -14.13
C ASP A 137 -30.05 -4.79 -15.35
N LYS A 138 -29.31 -5.90 -15.44
CA LYS A 138 -28.33 -6.16 -16.50
C LYS A 138 -28.90 -7.02 -17.63
N SER A 139 -28.56 -6.65 -18.86
CA SER A 139 -28.90 -7.38 -20.08
C SER A 139 -27.90 -8.50 -20.37
N GLU A 140 -28.22 -9.37 -21.33
CA GLU A 140 -27.30 -10.42 -21.80
C GLU A 140 -26.01 -9.89 -22.44
N LYS A 141 -25.95 -8.58 -22.77
CA LYS A 141 -24.75 -7.94 -23.35
C LYS A 141 -23.82 -7.37 -22.28
N ASP A 142 -24.32 -7.17 -21.06
CA ASP A 142 -23.55 -6.59 -19.97
C ASP A 142 -22.63 -7.64 -19.37
N TRP A 143 -21.36 -7.27 -19.16
CA TRP A 143 -20.40 -8.15 -18.53
C TRP A 143 -20.72 -8.33 -17.05
N LEU A 144 -20.46 -9.52 -16.51
CA LEU A 144 -20.23 -9.67 -15.08
C LEU A 144 -18.73 -9.66 -14.83
N GLU A 145 -18.29 -8.77 -13.96
CA GLU A 145 -16.93 -8.72 -13.48
C GLU A 145 -16.87 -9.22 -12.04
N VAL A 146 -15.99 -10.19 -11.80
CA VAL A 146 -15.72 -10.79 -10.51
C VAL A 146 -14.24 -10.61 -10.21
N ILE A 147 -13.88 -10.26 -8.98
CA ILE A 147 -12.49 -9.93 -8.62
C ILE A 147 -11.99 -10.70 -7.39
N SER A 148 -10.68 -10.59 -7.16
CA SER A 148 -9.96 -11.12 -5.98
C SER A 148 -10.10 -12.63 -5.81
N LEU A 149 -10.15 -13.37 -6.93
CA LEU A 149 -10.08 -14.83 -6.91
C LEU A 149 -8.68 -15.28 -6.46
N ASP A 150 -8.59 -16.15 -5.46
CA ASP A 150 -7.35 -16.91 -5.22
C ASP A 150 -7.21 -17.99 -6.29
N TYR A 151 -6.67 -17.60 -7.45
CA TYR A 151 -6.50 -18.48 -8.60
C TYR A 151 -5.55 -19.64 -8.29
N TYR A 152 -4.52 -19.39 -7.50
CA TYR A 152 -3.51 -20.40 -7.16
C TYR A 152 -4.12 -21.52 -6.32
N ALA A 153 -4.86 -21.18 -5.26
CA ALA A 153 -5.56 -22.17 -4.45
C ALA A 153 -6.60 -22.96 -5.27
N LEU A 154 -7.33 -22.28 -6.17
CA LEU A 154 -8.30 -22.93 -7.05
C LEU A 154 -7.64 -23.95 -7.98
N VAL A 155 -6.53 -23.57 -8.63
CA VAL A 155 -5.84 -24.44 -9.60
C VAL A 155 -5.12 -25.60 -8.90
N ASP A 156 -4.57 -25.38 -7.71
CA ASP A 156 -3.97 -26.45 -6.90
C ASP A 156 -5.03 -27.48 -6.46
N ASP A 157 -6.26 -27.06 -6.16
CA ASP A 157 -7.38 -27.95 -5.82
C ASP A 157 -7.92 -28.73 -7.05
N THR A 158 -8.04 -28.07 -8.20
CA THR A 158 -8.75 -28.65 -9.36
C THR A 158 -7.84 -29.26 -10.43
N GLY A 159 -6.54 -28.94 -10.41
CA GLY A 159 -5.61 -29.24 -11.49
C GLY A 159 -5.76 -28.32 -12.72
N GLY A 160 -6.49 -27.21 -12.59
CA GLY A 160 -6.79 -26.26 -13.66
C GLY A 160 -8.29 -25.98 -13.83
N VAL A 161 -8.62 -24.85 -14.44
CA VAL A 161 -10.00 -24.46 -14.77
C VAL A 161 -10.08 -23.94 -16.20
N THR A 162 -11.26 -24.03 -16.82
CA THR A 162 -11.46 -23.60 -18.21
C THR A 162 -12.76 -22.83 -18.37
N LYS A 163 -12.94 -22.14 -19.49
CA LYS A 163 -14.18 -21.47 -19.89
C LYS A 163 -15.41 -22.38 -19.77
N ARG A 164 -15.22 -23.70 -19.93
CA ARG A 164 -16.28 -24.71 -19.84
C ARG A 164 -16.88 -24.80 -18.44
N ASP A 165 -16.14 -24.44 -17.38
CA ASP A 165 -16.70 -24.44 -16.03
C ASP A 165 -17.55 -23.20 -15.78
N LEU A 166 -17.16 -22.02 -16.29
CA LEU A 166 -18.03 -20.83 -16.28
C LEU A 166 -19.25 -20.99 -17.19
N ASP A 167 -19.12 -21.72 -18.31
CA ASP A 167 -20.24 -21.98 -19.22
C ASP A 167 -21.36 -22.84 -18.58
N LYS A 168 -21.12 -23.46 -17.41
CA LYS A 168 -22.15 -24.19 -16.64
C LYS A 168 -23.14 -23.24 -15.93
N LEU A 169 -22.80 -21.95 -15.80
CA LEU A 169 -23.63 -20.95 -15.15
C LEU A 169 -24.86 -20.61 -16.00
N LYS A 170 -25.97 -20.26 -15.34
CA LYS A 170 -27.26 -19.98 -15.99
C LYS A 170 -27.30 -18.54 -16.53
N THR A 171 -26.46 -18.24 -17.51
CA THR A 171 -26.39 -16.91 -18.13
C THR A 171 -25.91 -16.96 -19.57
N LYS A 172 -26.25 -15.92 -20.35
CA LYS A 172 -25.61 -15.64 -21.65
C LYS A 172 -24.61 -14.49 -21.59
N ARG A 173 -24.48 -13.85 -20.42
CA ARG A 173 -23.57 -12.71 -20.21
C ARG A 173 -22.11 -13.15 -20.38
N PRO A 174 -21.26 -12.30 -20.98
CA PRO A 174 -19.82 -12.41 -20.82
C PRO A 174 -19.43 -12.35 -19.34
N ILE A 175 -18.53 -13.24 -18.91
CA ILE A 175 -18.00 -13.25 -17.54
C ILE A 175 -16.49 -13.04 -17.60
N LEU A 176 -16.00 -12.14 -16.75
CA LEU A 176 -14.58 -11.93 -16.46
C LEU A 176 -14.37 -12.15 -14.96
N VAL A 177 -13.56 -13.14 -14.60
CA VAL A 177 -13.10 -13.37 -13.23
C VAL A 177 -11.61 -13.00 -13.16
N ALA A 178 -11.28 -11.93 -12.45
CA ALA A 178 -9.92 -11.50 -12.20
C ALA A 178 -9.35 -12.17 -10.96
N SER A 179 -8.13 -12.71 -11.09
CA SER A 179 -7.32 -13.18 -9.98
C SER A 179 -6.89 -12.02 -9.08
N ALA A 180 -6.63 -12.30 -7.81
CA ALA A 180 -6.09 -11.35 -6.85
C ALA A 180 -4.74 -10.76 -7.30
N ASP A 181 -3.94 -11.53 -8.04
CA ASP A 181 -2.67 -11.06 -8.61
C ASP A 181 -2.84 -9.98 -9.70
N SER A 182 -4.05 -9.69 -10.17
CA SER A 182 -4.33 -8.75 -11.28
C SER A 182 -3.64 -9.07 -12.62
N HIS A 183 -2.96 -10.21 -12.72
CA HIS A 183 -2.21 -10.68 -13.89
C HIS A 183 -2.90 -11.86 -14.59
N THR A 184 -3.76 -12.60 -13.87
CA THR A 184 -4.47 -13.77 -14.39
C THR A 184 -5.98 -13.53 -14.46
N PHE A 185 -6.59 -13.85 -15.60
CA PHE A 185 -8.02 -13.67 -15.83
C PHE A 185 -8.65 -14.94 -16.39
N TRP A 186 -9.87 -15.23 -15.94
CA TRP A 186 -10.66 -16.38 -16.36
C TRP A 186 -11.99 -15.94 -16.95
N VAL A 187 -12.23 -16.32 -18.20
CA VAL A 187 -13.42 -15.91 -18.96
C VAL A 187 -14.20 -17.08 -19.53
N ASN A 188 -15.50 -16.88 -19.73
CA ASN A 188 -16.39 -17.86 -20.35
C ASN A 188 -16.36 -17.80 -21.90
N SER A 189 -17.05 -18.73 -22.56
CA SER A 189 -17.11 -18.77 -24.03
C SER A 189 -17.80 -17.52 -24.62
N ALA A 190 -18.76 -16.93 -23.91
CA ALA A 190 -19.43 -15.70 -24.34
C ALA A 190 -18.44 -14.51 -24.41
N ALA A 191 -17.58 -14.35 -23.40
CA ALA A 191 -16.56 -13.31 -23.35
C ALA A 191 -15.54 -13.42 -24.49
N LEU A 192 -15.06 -14.64 -24.81
CA LEU A 192 -14.18 -14.84 -25.96
C LEU A 192 -14.88 -14.48 -27.28
N LYS A 193 -16.16 -14.87 -27.43
CA LYS A 193 -16.95 -14.61 -28.64
C LYS A 193 -17.16 -13.12 -28.88
N VAL A 194 -17.58 -12.35 -27.87
CA VAL A 194 -17.80 -10.89 -28.03
C VAL A 194 -16.48 -10.14 -28.27
N SER A 195 -15.36 -10.71 -27.80
CA SER A 195 -14.02 -10.17 -28.02
C SER A 195 -13.39 -10.62 -29.35
N SER A 196 -14.11 -11.41 -30.16
CA SER A 196 -13.60 -11.99 -31.42
C SER A 196 -12.31 -12.82 -31.25
N LEU A 197 -12.09 -13.40 -30.07
CA LEU A 197 -10.93 -14.23 -29.78
C LEU A 197 -11.21 -15.68 -30.17
N THR A 198 -10.29 -16.29 -30.92
CA THR A 198 -10.44 -17.65 -31.47
C THR A 198 -9.16 -18.45 -31.29
N SER A 199 -9.18 -19.74 -31.65
CA SER A 199 -7.98 -20.57 -31.68
C SER A 199 -6.83 -20.02 -32.56
N LYS A 200 -7.16 -19.13 -33.51
CA LYS A 200 -6.19 -18.47 -34.40
C LYS A 200 -5.56 -17.20 -33.79
N THR A 201 -6.08 -16.72 -32.66
CA THR A 201 -5.50 -15.56 -31.97
C THR A 201 -4.10 -15.91 -31.46
N LYS A 202 -3.12 -15.06 -31.77
CA LYS A 202 -1.73 -15.19 -31.31
C LYS A 202 -1.56 -14.49 -29.97
N ASP A 203 -0.61 -14.97 -29.19
CA ASP A 203 -0.19 -14.33 -27.95
C ASP A 203 0.42 -12.94 -28.24
N PRO A 204 0.04 -11.88 -27.51
CA PRO A 204 0.65 -10.56 -27.64
C PRO A 204 2.07 -10.50 -27.04
N ARG A 205 2.78 -9.39 -27.28
CA ARG A 205 4.21 -9.24 -26.97
C ARG A 205 4.58 -9.49 -25.49
N ASN A 206 3.66 -9.30 -24.55
CA ASN A 206 3.87 -9.52 -23.11
C ASN A 206 2.61 -10.12 -22.48
N GLY A 207 2.05 -11.17 -23.09
CA GLY A 207 0.81 -11.77 -22.58
C GLY A 207 0.51 -13.07 -23.29
N LYS A 208 -0.32 -13.88 -22.66
CA LYS A 208 -0.52 -15.26 -23.11
C LYS A 208 -1.99 -15.64 -23.05
N PHE A 209 -2.46 -16.32 -24.09
CA PHE A 209 -3.69 -17.08 -24.03
C PHE A 209 -3.37 -18.53 -23.73
N GLU A 210 -3.88 -19.04 -22.62
CA GLU A 210 -3.76 -20.47 -22.35
C GLU A 210 -4.65 -21.26 -23.31
N ARG A 211 -4.15 -22.43 -23.73
CA ARG A 211 -4.81 -23.33 -24.68
C ARG A 211 -5.10 -24.65 -24.01
N LEU A 212 -6.20 -25.29 -24.42
CA LEU A 212 -6.54 -26.62 -23.92
C LEU A 212 -5.43 -27.63 -24.28
N PRO A 213 -5.13 -28.59 -23.39
CA PRO A 213 -4.10 -29.60 -23.64
C PRO A 213 -4.30 -30.30 -25.00
N GLY A 214 -3.22 -30.35 -25.80
CA GLY A 214 -3.23 -30.98 -27.13
C GLY A 214 -4.02 -30.23 -28.21
N SER A 215 -4.41 -28.97 -27.97
CA SER A 215 -5.25 -28.19 -28.89
C SER A 215 -4.76 -26.75 -29.08
N GLN A 216 -5.25 -26.08 -30.12
CA GLN A 216 -5.12 -24.62 -30.30
C GLN A 216 -6.33 -23.85 -29.74
N GLU A 217 -7.36 -24.54 -29.28
CA GLU A 217 -8.54 -23.95 -28.65
C GLU A 217 -8.15 -23.21 -27.36
N LEU A 218 -8.59 -21.96 -27.22
CA LEU A 218 -8.32 -21.16 -26.02
C LEU A 218 -9.04 -21.79 -24.80
N SER A 219 -8.34 -21.95 -23.68
CA SER A 219 -8.92 -22.50 -22.45
C SER A 219 -9.88 -21.52 -21.79
N GLY A 220 -9.70 -20.21 -22.00
CA GLY A 220 -10.41 -19.15 -21.27
C GLY A 220 -9.57 -18.50 -20.18
N ILE A 221 -8.34 -18.95 -19.97
CA ILE A 221 -7.35 -18.27 -19.12
C ILE A 221 -6.52 -17.32 -19.98
N LEU A 222 -6.39 -16.08 -19.51
CA LEU A 222 -5.61 -15.00 -20.10
C LEU A 222 -4.61 -14.47 -19.08
N GLN A 223 -3.43 -14.10 -19.54
CA GLN A 223 -2.38 -13.53 -18.70
C GLN A 223 -1.84 -12.23 -19.30
N ASP A 224 -1.58 -11.26 -18.42
CA ASP A 224 -0.96 -9.97 -18.73
C ASP A 224 -1.66 -9.23 -19.89
N SER A 225 -0.89 -8.81 -20.91
CA SER A 225 -1.42 -8.06 -22.05
C SER A 225 -2.39 -8.84 -22.95
N ALA A 226 -2.59 -10.15 -22.74
CA ALA A 226 -3.68 -10.86 -23.42
C ALA A 226 -5.05 -10.31 -23.03
N THR A 227 -5.18 -9.81 -21.79
CA THR A 227 -6.42 -9.26 -21.25
C THR A 227 -6.85 -7.98 -21.96
N SER A 228 -5.92 -7.19 -22.50
CA SER A 228 -6.23 -5.95 -23.23
C SER A 228 -6.90 -6.19 -24.59
N LEU A 229 -6.90 -7.44 -25.07
CA LEU A 229 -7.60 -7.85 -26.28
C LEU A 229 -9.05 -8.27 -26.02
N LEU A 230 -9.50 -8.30 -24.76
CA LEU A 230 -10.91 -8.47 -24.43
C LEU A 230 -11.69 -7.20 -24.78
N ALA A 231 -12.93 -7.36 -25.27
CA ALA A 231 -13.85 -6.23 -25.39
C ALA A 231 -14.16 -5.61 -24.02
N GLY A 232 -14.17 -6.44 -22.97
CA GLY A 232 -14.25 -6.05 -21.57
C GLY A 232 -15.58 -5.44 -21.13
N PRO A 233 -15.76 -5.22 -19.81
CA PRO A 233 -16.86 -4.40 -19.30
C PRO A 233 -16.76 -2.97 -19.83
N ALA A 234 -17.89 -2.25 -19.85
CA ALA A 234 -17.89 -0.84 -20.18
C ALA A 234 -16.99 -0.06 -19.21
N PRO A 235 -16.21 0.94 -19.68
CA PRO A 235 -15.45 1.81 -18.80
C PRO A 235 -16.35 2.47 -17.74
N PRO A 236 -15.85 2.69 -16.51
CA PRO A 236 -16.63 3.32 -15.45
C PRO A 236 -17.01 4.74 -15.85
N THR A 237 -18.22 5.15 -15.49
CA THR A 237 -18.65 6.56 -15.64
C THR A 237 -17.98 7.43 -14.57
N ALA A 238 -18.03 8.76 -14.74
CA ALA A 238 -17.57 9.70 -13.71
C ALA A 238 -18.29 9.48 -12.36
N GLU A 239 -19.58 9.13 -12.40
CA GLU A 239 -20.38 8.82 -11.20
C GLU A 239 -19.91 7.52 -10.54
N ASP A 240 -19.56 6.49 -11.32
CA ASP A 240 -18.97 5.24 -10.81
C ASP A 240 -17.64 5.50 -10.11
N ASN A 241 -16.78 6.34 -10.71
CA ASN A 241 -15.49 6.69 -10.12
C ASN A 241 -15.66 7.50 -8.83
N ILE A 242 -16.62 8.43 -8.75
CA ILE A 242 -16.94 9.15 -7.52
C ILE A 242 -17.44 8.19 -6.42
N ARG A 243 -18.32 7.25 -6.76
CA ARG A 243 -18.78 6.22 -5.80
C ARG A 243 -17.63 5.35 -5.30
N SER A 244 -16.77 4.91 -6.21
CA SER A 244 -15.58 4.10 -5.91
C SER A 244 -14.63 4.84 -4.97
N ALA A 245 -14.29 6.09 -5.27
CA ALA A 245 -13.44 6.91 -4.40
C ALA A 245 -14.07 7.14 -3.01
N ARG A 246 -15.40 7.26 -2.89
CA ARG A 246 -16.07 7.31 -1.57
C ARG A 246 -15.98 6.00 -0.80
N ALA A 247 -16.14 4.86 -1.48
CA ALA A 247 -15.99 3.54 -0.86
C ALA A 247 -14.57 3.36 -0.29
N ALA A 248 -13.56 3.79 -1.04
CA ALA A 248 -12.18 3.80 -0.57
C ALA A 248 -11.98 4.70 0.66
N LEU A 249 -12.43 5.95 0.59
CA LEU A 249 -12.33 6.91 1.70
C LEU A 249 -13.05 6.45 2.98
N LYS A 250 -14.08 5.62 2.84
CA LYS A 250 -14.77 4.96 3.97
C LYS A 250 -13.89 3.88 4.61
N LEU A 251 -13.27 3.00 3.83
CA LEU A 251 -12.41 1.96 4.38
C LEU A 251 -11.12 2.54 4.99
N LEU A 252 -10.52 3.54 4.33
CA LEU A 252 -9.32 4.23 4.82
C LEU A 252 -9.53 4.83 6.22
N ARG A 253 -10.64 5.54 6.43
CA ARG A 253 -10.93 6.13 7.75
C ARG A 253 -11.27 5.10 8.82
N GLU A 254 -11.79 3.93 8.45
CA GLU A 254 -12.05 2.81 9.36
C GLU A 254 -10.75 2.15 9.82
N GLU A 255 -9.78 2.01 8.92
CA GLU A 255 -8.46 1.47 9.24
C GLU A 255 -7.59 2.46 10.02
N GLY A 256 -7.84 3.76 9.89
CA GLY A 256 -7.07 4.83 10.56
C GLY A 256 -6.10 5.57 9.65
N VAL A 257 -6.25 5.41 8.33
CA VAL A 257 -5.45 6.10 7.32
C VAL A 257 -5.94 7.54 7.17
N THR A 258 -5.09 8.49 7.55
CA THR A 258 -5.37 9.93 7.46
C THR A 258 -4.72 10.57 6.24
N SER A 259 -3.73 9.89 5.64
CA SER A 259 -3.05 10.30 4.41
C SER A 259 -2.69 9.08 3.57
N PHE A 260 -2.83 9.20 2.25
CA PHE A 260 -2.51 8.12 1.33
C PHE A 260 -1.79 8.65 0.09
N GLN A 261 -1.02 7.79 -0.59
CA GLN A 261 -0.53 8.03 -1.94
C GLN A 261 -1.18 7.09 -2.95
N GLU A 262 -1.95 7.65 -3.88
CA GLU A 262 -2.37 6.97 -5.10
C GLU A 262 -1.14 6.82 -6.00
N ALA A 263 -0.66 5.58 -6.07
CA ALA A 263 0.62 5.26 -6.67
C ALA A 263 0.59 5.32 -8.20
N ALA A 264 -0.55 5.21 -8.87
CA ALA A 264 -0.62 5.28 -10.34
C ALA A 264 -1.90 6.01 -10.79
N SER A 265 -1.93 7.32 -10.58
CA SER A 265 -3.11 8.15 -10.80
C SER A 265 -3.33 8.48 -12.27
N SER A 266 -4.61 8.52 -12.64
CA SER A 266 -5.12 8.97 -13.94
C SER A 266 -5.90 10.28 -13.83
N GLU A 267 -6.27 10.88 -14.97
CA GLU A 267 -7.16 12.05 -14.98
C GLU A 267 -8.53 11.74 -14.36
N ASP A 268 -9.09 10.55 -14.62
CA ASP A 268 -10.35 10.10 -14.01
C ASP A 268 -10.26 10.03 -12.48
N THR A 269 -9.10 9.60 -11.97
CA THR A 269 -8.82 9.60 -10.53
C THR A 269 -8.78 11.02 -9.99
N ALA A 270 -8.10 11.93 -10.68
CA ALA A 270 -8.05 13.33 -10.30
C ALA A 270 -9.45 13.96 -10.25
N LEU A 271 -10.27 13.71 -11.26
CA LEU A 271 -11.64 14.23 -11.37
C LEU A 271 -12.54 13.71 -10.24
N ALA A 272 -12.48 12.40 -9.93
CA ALA A 272 -13.30 11.80 -8.89
C ALA A 272 -12.98 12.39 -7.50
N PHE A 273 -11.71 12.44 -7.13
CA PHE A 273 -11.29 13.01 -5.84
C PHE A 273 -11.50 14.53 -5.79
N ALA A 274 -11.33 15.26 -6.90
CA ALA A 274 -11.63 16.69 -6.97
C ALA A 274 -13.12 16.99 -6.76
N ALA A 275 -14.00 16.16 -7.34
CA ALA A 275 -15.45 16.27 -7.13
C ALA A 275 -15.83 16.05 -5.66
N ILE A 276 -15.24 15.04 -5.00
CA ILE A 276 -15.44 14.77 -3.57
C ILE A 276 -14.89 15.93 -2.71
N LYS A 277 -13.70 16.44 -3.04
CA LYS A 277 -13.08 17.60 -2.36
C LYS A 277 -13.97 18.83 -2.42
N LYS A 278 -14.53 19.15 -3.60
CA LYS A 278 -15.43 20.29 -3.80
C LYS A 278 -16.67 20.22 -2.90
N GLN A 279 -17.11 19.01 -2.54
CA GLN A 279 -18.25 18.76 -1.66
C GLN A 279 -17.84 18.62 -0.17
N GLY A 280 -16.56 18.84 0.16
CA GLY A 280 -16.05 18.70 1.53
C GLY A 280 -16.03 17.26 2.05
N GLY A 281 -16.01 16.28 1.14
CA GLY A 281 -16.16 14.85 1.45
C GLY A 281 -14.86 14.06 1.59
N LEU A 282 -13.68 14.69 1.43
CA LEU A 282 -12.42 13.99 1.66
C LEU A 282 -12.26 13.70 3.15
N THR A 283 -11.93 12.44 3.48
CA THR A 283 -11.66 11.95 4.84
C THR A 283 -10.18 11.71 5.10
N ALA A 284 -9.34 11.83 4.07
CA ALA A 284 -7.90 11.66 4.12
C ALA A 284 -7.20 12.60 3.12
N ARG A 285 -5.92 12.90 3.34
CA ARG A 285 -5.08 13.73 2.47
C ARG A 285 -4.51 12.88 1.34
N GLY A 286 -4.78 13.25 0.10
CA GLY A 286 -4.34 12.49 -1.06
C GLY A 286 -3.06 13.05 -1.67
N PHE A 287 -2.10 12.16 -1.91
CA PHE A 287 -0.90 12.40 -2.72
C PHE A 287 -1.04 11.52 -3.97
N PHE A 288 -0.71 12.04 -5.15
CA PHE A 288 -1.00 11.36 -6.41
C PHE A 288 0.22 11.37 -7.31
N ASN A 289 0.56 10.19 -7.80
CA ASN A 289 1.64 9.99 -8.74
C ASN A 289 1.10 9.90 -10.16
N TYR A 290 1.65 10.69 -11.07
CA TYR A 290 1.35 10.50 -12.49
C TYR A 290 2.16 9.33 -13.05
N LEU A 291 1.48 8.35 -13.66
CA LEU A 291 2.13 7.18 -14.24
C LEU A 291 2.86 7.56 -15.53
N VAL A 292 4.15 7.25 -15.62
CA VAL A 292 4.96 7.47 -16.82
C VAL A 292 5.54 6.18 -17.36
N GLN A 293 5.65 6.12 -18.70
CA GLN A 293 6.27 5.03 -19.43
C GLN A 293 7.62 5.45 -19.99
N PRO A 294 8.59 4.53 -20.15
CA PRO A 294 9.87 4.85 -20.75
C PRO A 294 9.70 5.35 -22.19
N PRO A 295 10.32 6.48 -22.57
CA PRO A 295 10.39 6.86 -23.96
C PRO A 295 11.33 5.88 -24.69
N ASN A 296 11.18 5.75 -26.01
CA ASN A 296 11.99 4.81 -26.80
C ASN A 296 13.51 5.08 -26.75
N ASN A 297 13.90 6.32 -26.44
CA ASN A 297 15.29 6.76 -26.30
C ASN A 297 15.35 8.10 -25.55
N THR A 298 16.56 8.61 -25.35
CA THR A 298 16.84 9.83 -24.58
C THR A 298 16.26 11.12 -25.20
N ALA A 299 15.94 11.14 -26.49
CA ALA A 299 15.34 12.31 -27.14
C ALA A 299 13.89 12.55 -26.68
N GLY A 300 13.17 11.51 -26.26
CA GLY A 300 11.79 11.62 -25.78
C GLY A 300 11.65 12.10 -24.33
N ILE A 301 12.76 12.25 -23.59
CA ILE A 301 12.71 12.61 -22.16
C ILE A 301 12.14 14.02 -21.98
N ASP A 302 12.48 14.98 -22.84
CA ASP A 302 11.99 16.36 -22.67
C ASP A 302 10.47 16.46 -22.86
N ASP A 303 9.93 15.73 -23.82
CA ASP A 303 8.47 15.66 -24.04
C ASP A 303 7.77 14.97 -22.86
N LEU A 304 8.34 13.88 -22.35
CA LEU A 304 7.82 13.20 -21.15
C LEU A 304 7.79 14.14 -19.94
N VAL A 305 8.89 14.86 -19.66
CA VAL A 305 8.98 15.76 -18.50
C VAL A 305 8.02 16.94 -18.67
N LYS A 306 7.86 17.46 -19.89
CA LYS A 306 6.88 18.51 -20.19
C LYS A 306 5.45 18.03 -19.92
N ASP A 307 5.11 16.81 -20.34
CA ASP A 307 3.79 16.22 -20.07
C ASP A 307 3.55 16.05 -18.57
N VAL A 308 4.52 15.50 -17.84
CA VAL A 308 4.48 15.38 -16.37
C VAL A 308 4.20 16.72 -15.71
N VAL A 309 4.98 17.76 -16.05
CA VAL A 309 4.81 19.10 -15.45
C VAL A 309 3.43 19.68 -15.77
N ASN A 310 2.92 19.48 -16.99
CA ASN A 310 1.58 19.95 -17.36
C ASN A 310 0.51 19.27 -16.51
N VAL A 311 0.53 17.93 -16.44
CA VAL A 311 -0.48 17.16 -15.70
C VAL A 311 -0.40 17.43 -14.20
N THR A 312 0.79 17.33 -13.60
CA THR A 312 0.92 17.52 -12.14
C THR A 312 0.57 18.95 -11.74
N SER A 313 0.99 19.96 -12.51
CA SER A 313 0.69 21.35 -12.17
C SER A 313 -0.79 21.71 -12.30
N ALA A 314 -1.56 21.03 -13.16
CA ALA A 314 -2.99 21.22 -13.31
C ALA A 314 -3.78 20.76 -12.07
N TRP A 315 -3.34 19.66 -11.44
CA TRP A 315 -4.05 19.03 -10.32
C TRP A 315 -3.46 19.31 -8.94
N ASN A 316 -2.21 19.79 -8.87
CA ASN A 316 -1.53 20.03 -7.59
C ASN A 316 -2.15 21.19 -6.81
N ASP A 317 -2.61 20.93 -5.59
CA ASP A 317 -2.91 21.98 -4.63
C ASP A 317 -1.61 22.62 -4.11
N LYS A 318 -1.29 23.83 -4.61
CA LYS A 318 -0.02 24.51 -4.30
C LYS A 318 0.04 25.12 -2.89
N ARG A 319 -1.07 25.14 -2.14
CA ARG A 319 -1.10 25.69 -0.77
C ARG A 319 -0.33 24.79 0.19
N GLU A 320 0.24 25.32 1.25
CA GLU A 320 0.76 24.45 2.34
C GLU A 320 -0.34 23.53 2.89
N LEU A 321 0.07 22.40 3.49
CA LEU A 321 -0.89 21.52 4.14
C LEU A 321 -1.56 22.25 5.31
N GLY A 322 -2.88 22.25 5.33
CA GLY A 322 -3.70 22.85 6.37
C GLY A 322 -4.76 21.88 6.89
N PRO A 323 -5.66 22.32 7.78
CA PRO A 323 -6.66 21.46 8.41
C PRO A 323 -7.48 20.64 7.41
N SER A 324 -8.01 21.30 6.38
CA SER A 324 -8.78 20.63 5.34
C SER A 324 -7.91 19.68 4.49
N PRO A 325 -8.36 18.45 4.21
CA PRO A 325 -7.64 17.53 3.33
C PRO A 325 -7.41 18.13 1.93
N SER A 326 -6.24 17.83 1.38
CA SER A 326 -5.79 18.38 0.09
C SER A 326 -5.45 17.26 -0.90
N MET A 327 -5.18 17.65 -2.14
CA MET A 327 -4.73 16.76 -3.21
C MET A 327 -3.38 17.28 -3.71
N LYS A 328 -2.31 16.52 -3.52
CA LYS A 328 -0.94 16.88 -3.89
C LYS A 328 -0.48 16.05 -5.08
N TRP A 329 0.07 16.73 -6.08
CA TRP A 329 0.61 16.11 -7.29
C TRP A 329 2.03 16.64 -7.49
N HIS A 330 3.01 15.95 -6.92
CA HIS A 330 4.42 16.35 -6.98
C HIS A 330 5.36 15.17 -7.27
N ALA A 331 4.83 14.04 -7.72
CA ALA A 331 5.62 12.85 -7.99
C ALA A 331 5.10 12.09 -9.23
N VAL A 332 5.96 11.22 -9.76
CA VAL A 332 5.60 10.26 -10.81
C VAL A 332 5.72 8.82 -10.31
N LYS A 333 5.01 7.89 -10.96
CA LYS A 333 5.25 6.45 -10.84
C LYS A 333 5.88 5.92 -12.11
N MET A 334 6.90 5.10 -11.93
CA MET A 334 7.65 4.45 -12.99
C MET A 334 7.67 2.95 -12.73
N PHE A 335 7.73 2.13 -13.78
CA PHE A 335 7.89 0.68 -13.65
C PHE A 335 9.23 0.22 -14.18
N MET A 336 10.02 -0.52 -13.38
CA MET A 336 11.27 -1.14 -13.86
C MET A 336 11.06 -2.56 -14.38
N ASP A 337 10.10 -3.30 -13.84
CA ASP A 337 9.79 -4.67 -14.19
C ASP A 337 8.33 -5.03 -13.86
N GLY A 338 7.96 -6.31 -14.00
CA GLY A 338 6.69 -6.86 -13.52
C GLY A 338 6.89 -7.62 -12.20
N VAL A 339 6.04 -8.63 -11.96
CA VAL A 339 5.95 -9.33 -10.68
C VAL A 339 6.78 -10.62 -10.61
N LEU A 340 7.18 -11.01 -9.41
CA LEU A 340 7.95 -12.23 -9.15
C LEU A 340 7.12 -13.51 -9.16
N LEU A 341 5.79 -13.40 -9.13
CA LEU A 341 4.88 -14.50 -8.85
C LEU A 341 4.98 -15.62 -9.88
N TYR A 342 5.09 -16.88 -9.42
CA TYR A 342 5.02 -18.05 -10.29
C TYR A 342 3.56 -18.32 -10.68
N PRO A 343 3.24 -18.64 -11.95
CA PRO A 343 4.16 -18.87 -13.06
C PRO A 343 4.51 -17.63 -13.90
N ALA A 344 3.92 -16.47 -13.62
CA ALA A 344 4.12 -15.24 -14.41
C ALA A 344 5.60 -14.88 -14.57
N ASN A 345 6.35 -14.79 -13.46
CA ASN A 345 7.80 -14.52 -13.41
C ASN A 345 8.23 -13.37 -14.35
N THR A 346 7.54 -12.22 -14.28
CA THR A 346 7.77 -11.03 -15.12
C THR A 346 8.66 -9.98 -14.46
N GLY A 347 9.09 -10.19 -13.21
CA GLY A 347 10.14 -9.41 -12.55
C GLY A 347 11.53 -9.73 -13.10
N SER A 348 12.43 -8.74 -13.11
CA SER A 348 13.77 -8.87 -13.71
C SER A 348 14.78 -9.35 -12.66
N LEU A 349 15.43 -10.49 -12.90
CA LEU A 349 16.34 -11.10 -11.92
C LEU A 349 17.81 -11.15 -12.34
N ILE A 350 18.73 -11.06 -11.38
CA ILE A 350 20.19 -11.18 -11.60
C ILE A 350 20.54 -12.60 -12.02
N GLU A 351 19.98 -13.60 -11.34
CA GLU A 351 20.11 -15.04 -11.66
C GLU A 351 18.82 -15.57 -12.32
N PRO A 352 18.85 -16.71 -13.03
CA PRO A 352 17.64 -17.31 -13.63
C PRO A 352 16.58 -17.70 -12.61
N TYR A 353 15.29 -17.49 -12.90
CA TYR A 353 14.21 -18.18 -12.18
C TYR A 353 14.39 -19.69 -12.28
N PHE A 354 13.77 -20.44 -11.37
CA PHE A 354 13.69 -21.89 -11.42
C PHE A 354 12.35 -22.33 -12.00
N GLN A 355 12.31 -23.51 -12.60
CA GLN A 355 11.10 -24.12 -13.15
C GLN A 355 11.04 -25.62 -12.79
N PRO A 356 9.84 -26.21 -12.69
CA PRO A 356 9.70 -27.62 -12.42
C PRO A 356 10.30 -28.46 -13.57
N VAL A 357 11.03 -29.52 -13.23
CA VAL A 357 11.53 -30.50 -14.19
C VAL A 357 10.45 -31.53 -14.43
N ALA A 358 10.03 -31.67 -15.70
CA ALA A 358 8.92 -32.54 -16.09
C ALA A 358 9.05 -33.97 -15.53
N ASN A 359 7.94 -34.49 -14.98
CA ASN A 359 7.84 -35.82 -14.38
C ASN A 359 8.78 -36.06 -13.17
N THR A 360 9.21 -35.00 -12.49
CA THR A 360 10.00 -35.10 -11.25
C THR A 360 9.49 -34.11 -10.20
N SER A 361 9.94 -34.26 -8.95
CA SER A 361 9.74 -33.27 -7.89
C SER A 361 10.79 -32.15 -7.88
N MET A 362 11.76 -32.20 -8.81
CA MET A 362 12.91 -31.30 -8.83
C MET A 362 12.59 -29.99 -9.57
N TRP A 363 13.32 -28.94 -9.18
CA TRP A 363 13.31 -27.64 -9.85
C TRP A 363 14.72 -27.32 -10.34
N ALA A 364 14.82 -26.76 -11.53
CA ALA A 364 16.09 -26.40 -12.16
C ALA A 364 16.04 -24.96 -12.68
N PRO A 365 17.18 -24.25 -12.76
CA PRO A 365 17.22 -22.91 -13.33
C PRO A 365 16.73 -22.92 -14.77
N LYS A 366 15.97 -21.89 -15.16
CA LYS A 366 15.64 -21.57 -16.55
C LYS A 366 16.90 -21.19 -17.32
N SER A 367 16.81 -21.21 -18.64
CA SER A 367 17.89 -20.76 -19.53
C SER A 367 17.99 -19.22 -19.65
N ASP A 368 16.98 -18.50 -19.19
CA ASP A 368 16.92 -17.03 -19.23
C ASP A 368 16.86 -16.43 -17.81
N PHE A 369 17.02 -15.11 -17.74
CA PHE A 369 17.07 -14.35 -16.49
C PHE A 369 15.75 -13.60 -16.21
N GLY A 370 14.65 -14.05 -16.81
CA GLY A 370 13.44 -13.26 -16.91
C GLY A 370 13.56 -12.12 -17.94
N PRO A 371 12.56 -11.22 -17.99
CA PRO A 371 12.55 -10.09 -18.91
C PRO A 371 13.66 -9.07 -18.59
N LYS A 372 13.90 -8.17 -19.55
CA LYS A 372 14.76 -7.00 -19.32
C LYS A 372 13.98 -5.95 -18.53
N THR A 373 14.71 -5.09 -17.81
CA THR A 373 14.12 -3.91 -17.19
C THR A 373 13.51 -2.99 -18.25
N TYR A 374 12.40 -2.33 -17.93
CA TYR A 374 11.69 -1.43 -18.84
C TYR A 374 12.48 -0.13 -19.08
N TRP A 375 13.24 0.31 -18.07
CA TRP A 375 14.21 1.40 -18.21
C TRP A 375 15.62 0.82 -18.15
N ASP A 376 16.49 1.33 -19.02
CA ASP A 376 17.93 1.20 -18.80
C ASP A 376 18.45 2.28 -17.83
N LYS A 377 19.66 2.05 -17.34
CA LYS A 377 20.32 2.93 -16.37
C LYS A 377 20.44 4.38 -16.85
N GLU A 378 20.82 4.59 -18.11
CA GLU A 378 21.08 5.94 -18.65
C GLU A 378 19.76 6.71 -18.80
N LEU A 379 18.76 6.06 -19.39
CA LEU A 379 17.44 6.63 -19.59
C LEU A 379 16.79 7.03 -18.26
N LEU A 380 16.87 6.16 -17.25
CA LEU A 380 16.32 6.42 -15.93
C LEU A 380 17.07 7.57 -15.23
N SER A 381 18.40 7.54 -15.21
CA SER A 381 19.25 8.58 -14.59
C SER A 381 18.97 9.97 -15.19
N LEU A 382 18.90 10.08 -16.52
CA LEU A 382 18.60 11.34 -17.20
C LEU A 382 17.16 11.82 -16.94
N THR A 383 16.19 10.90 -16.96
CA THR A 383 14.77 11.22 -16.69
C THR A 383 14.60 11.74 -15.27
N LEU A 384 15.10 11.02 -14.26
CA LEU A 384 15.04 11.45 -12.86
C LEU A 384 15.74 12.81 -12.67
N THR A 385 16.89 13.04 -13.33
CA THR A 385 17.60 14.32 -13.26
C THR A 385 16.72 15.48 -13.73
N LYS A 386 16.00 15.30 -14.84
CA LYS A 386 15.11 16.34 -15.40
C LYS A 386 13.84 16.52 -14.57
N LEU A 387 13.26 15.44 -14.04
CA LEU A 387 12.12 15.50 -13.11
C LEU A 387 12.46 16.28 -11.83
N PHE A 388 13.59 15.96 -11.20
CA PHE A 388 14.04 16.66 -9.98
C PHE A 388 14.34 18.14 -10.24
N LYS A 389 14.91 18.50 -11.40
CA LYS A 389 15.09 19.92 -11.78
C LYS A 389 13.77 20.68 -11.94
N ASN A 390 12.64 19.97 -12.09
CA ASN A 390 11.29 20.52 -12.16
C ASN A 390 10.50 20.33 -10.85
N ASN A 391 11.16 19.99 -9.74
CA ASN A 391 10.56 19.76 -8.43
C ASN A 391 9.57 18.59 -8.38
N ILE A 392 9.82 17.53 -9.15
CA ILE A 392 8.98 16.32 -9.20
C ILE A 392 9.74 15.13 -8.63
N ASP A 393 9.28 14.57 -7.52
CA ASP A 393 9.82 13.35 -6.92
C ASP A 393 9.43 12.09 -7.75
N ALA A 394 9.96 10.92 -7.38
CA ALA A 394 9.67 9.68 -8.09
C ALA A 394 9.39 8.51 -7.15
N GLN A 395 8.47 7.66 -7.57
CA GLN A 395 8.27 6.32 -7.03
C GLN A 395 8.45 5.30 -8.16
N ILE A 396 9.25 4.26 -7.93
CA ILE A 396 9.70 3.33 -8.95
C ILE A 396 9.33 1.92 -8.50
N HIS A 397 8.47 1.22 -9.25
CA HIS A 397 8.24 -0.21 -9.09
C HIS A 397 9.54 -0.98 -9.31
N VAL A 398 9.97 -1.77 -8.34
CA VAL A 398 11.13 -2.66 -8.44
C VAL A 398 10.88 -3.94 -7.63
N ASP A 399 10.57 -5.05 -8.28
CA ASP A 399 10.36 -6.31 -7.53
C ASP A 399 11.61 -7.17 -7.56
N GLY A 400 12.19 -7.36 -8.75
CA GLY A 400 13.36 -8.20 -8.94
C GLY A 400 14.68 -7.53 -8.59
N ASP A 401 15.64 -8.32 -8.10
CA ASP A 401 16.96 -7.83 -7.69
C ASP A 401 17.75 -7.13 -8.81
N ARG A 402 17.52 -7.49 -10.09
CA ARG A 402 18.13 -6.76 -11.23
C ARG A 402 17.46 -5.41 -11.45
N ALA A 403 16.15 -5.30 -11.25
CA ALA A 403 15.43 -4.03 -11.34
C ALA A 403 15.88 -3.08 -10.23
N VAL A 404 15.96 -3.56 -8.98
CA VAL A 404 16.51 -2.82 -7.84
C VAL A 404 17.93 -2.32 -8.15
N ARG A 405 18.84 -3.21 -8.57
CA ARG A 405 20.23 -2.84 -8.88
C ARG A 405 20.33 -1.79 -9.99
N THR A 406 19.56 -1.96 -11.06
CA THR A 406 19.57 -1.01 -12.19
C THR A 406 19.08 0.38 -11.75
N ALA A 407 18.05 0.43 -10.91
CA ALA A 407 17.53 1.68 -10.36
C ALA A 407 18.51 2.33 -9.38
N LEU A 408 19.19 1.56 -8.52
CA LEU A 408 20.24 2.06 -7.64
C LEU A 408 21.43 2.61 -8.42
N ASP A 409 21.87 1.91 -9.49
CA ASP A 409 22.96 2.37 -10.36
C ASP A 409 22.62 3.69 -11.06
N ALA A 410 21.37 3.86 -11.50
CA ALA A 410 20.89 5.10 -12.11
C ALA A 410 20.85 6.24 -11.09
N LEU A 411 20.38 5.96 -9.87
CA LEU A 411 20.28 6.91 -8.78
C LEU A 411 21.65 7.35 -8.25
N GLU A 412 22.59 6.41 -8.14
CA GLU A 412 23.98 6.69 -7.82
C GLU A 412 24.62 7.61 -8.86
N GLU A 413 24.47 7.29 -10.15
CA GLU A 413 25.00 8.12 -11.22
C GLU A 413 24.40 9.54 -11.17
N LEU A 414 23.09 9.65 -10.99
CA LEU A 414 22.39 10.92 -10.86
C LEU A 414 22.93 11.74 -9.68
N ARG A 415 23.05 11.13 -8.50
CA ARG A 415 23.47 11.83 -7.27
C ARG A 415 24.94 12.23 -7.32
N ASN A 416 25.79 11.42 -7.95
CA ASN A 416 27.20 11.75 -8.17
C ASN A 416 27.36 12.93 -9.15
N LYS A 417 26.60 12.95 -10.25
CA LYS A 417 26.63 14.03 -11.24
C LYS A 417 25.91 15.31 -10.75
N ASN A 418 24.94 15.19 -9.84
CA ASN A 418 24.10 16.30 -9.39
C ASN A 418 23.93 16.31 -7.85
N PRO A 419 24.97 16.61 -7.04
CA PRO A 419 24.89 16.53 -5.57
C PRO A 419 23.77 17.37 -4.94
N LYS A 420 23.36 18.47 -5.59
CA LYS A 420 22.26 19.34 -5.15
C LYS A 420 20.88 18.68 -5.23
N LEU A 421 20.73 17.60 -6.01
CA LEU A 421 19.46 16.88 -6.17
C LEU A 421 19.30 15.73 -5.16
N ARG A 422 20.21 15.61 -4.18
CA ARG A 422 20.23 14.50 -3.23
C ARG A 422 19.06 14.51 -2.22
N ASP A 423 18.36 15.63 -2.09
CA ASP A 423 17.16 15.76 -1.23
C ASP A 423 15.84 15.41 -1.95
N TYR A 424 15.90 15.03 -3.23
CA TYR A 424 14.72 14.51 -3.93
C TYR A 424 14.38 13.10 -3.47
N ARG A 425 13.07 12.86 -3.28
CA ARG A 425 12.52 11.59 -2.80
C ARG A 425 12.47 10.61 -3.95
N VAL A 426 13.02 9.42 -3.71
CA VAL A 426 13.02 8.34 -4.69
C VAL A 426 12.59 7.08 -3.97
N GLY A 427 11.30 6.81 -4.06
CA GLY A 427 10.67 5.64 -3.49
C GLY A 427 10.91 4.44 -4.39
N PHE A 428 11.42 3.36 -3.84
CA PHE A 428 11.49 2.09 -4.53
C PHE A 428 10.32 1.29 -3.98
N ALA A 429 9.26 1.11 -4.76
CA ALA A 429 8.08 0.35 -4.36
C ALA A 429 8.35 -1.13 -4.48
N HIS A 430 7.82 -1.88 -3.50
CA HIS A 430 7.86 -3.34 -3.37
C HIS A 430 9.21 -3.84 -2.84
N ASN A 431 10.28 -3.80 -3.64
CA ASN A 431 11.60 -4.39 -3.31
C ASN A 431 11.50 -5.83 -2.79
N GLU A 432 10.60 -6.62 -3.37
CA GLU A 432 10.32 -7.99 -2.91
C GLU A 432 11.60 -8.83 -2.84
N VAL A 433 12.54 -8.64 -3.77
CA VAL A 433 13.88 -9.25 -3.69
C VAL A 433 14.96 -8.21 -3.91
N THR A 434 15.82 -8.04 -2.91
CA THR A 434 17.02 -7.21 -3.00
C THR A 434 18.26 -8.06 -2.72
N ASP A 435 19.20 -8.10 -3.66
CA ASP A 435 20.45 -8.84 -3.46
C ASP A 435 21.25 -8.24 -2.29
N PRO A 436 21.85 -9.07 -1.42
CA PRO A 436 22.51 -8.59 -0.20
C PRO A 436 23.60 -7.54 -0.40
N SER A 437 24.26 -7.49 -1.58
CA SER A 437 25.26 -6.46 -1.85
C SER A 437 24.65 -5.06 -2.03
N ASP A 438 23.35 -4.96 -2.28
CA ASP A 438 22.65 -3.70 -2.51
C ASP A 438 21.99 -3.13 -1.24
N TRP A 439 21.87 -3.88 -0.14
CA TRP A 439 21.23 -3.39 1.08
C TRP A 439 21.84 -2.09 1.66
N PRO A 440 23.18 -1.94 1.76
CA PRO A 440 23.78 -0.69 2.24
C PRO A 440 23.50 0.51 1.32
N ARG A 441 23.33 0.26 0.03
CA ARG A 441 23.19 1.31 -0.99
C ARG A 441 21.91 2.11 -0.82
N PHE A 442 20.85 1.55 -0.23
CA PHE A 442 19.63 2.30 0.05
C PHE A 442 19.89 3.49 0.99
N ALA A 443 20.55 3.24 2.13
CA ALA A 443 20.94 4.29 3.07
C ALA A 443 22.00 5.22 2.47
N GLU A 444 23.03 4.67 1.83
CA GLU A 444 24.13 5.44 1.23
C GLU A 444 23.65 6.37 0.14
N LEU A 445 22.65 5.96 -0.66
CA LEU A 445 22.11 6.81 -1.70
C LEU A 445 21.04 7.72 -1.13
N LYS A 446 20.25 7.29 -0.13
CA LYS A 446 18.91 7.79 0.26
C LYS A 446 17.80 7.33 -0.70
N ALA A 447 17.82 6.07 -1.12
CA ALA A 447 16.65 5.46 -1.74
C ALA A 447 15.68 5.06 -0.62
N ASP A 448 14.40 5.40 -0.77
CA ASP A 448 13.37 5.10 0.22
C ASP A 448 12.72 3.75 -0.14
N PRO A 449 13.02 2.64 0.56
CA PRO A 449 12.35 1.36 0.29
C PRO A 449 10.92 1.43 0.83
N ILE A 450 9.94 1.31 -0.07
CA ILE A 450 8.52 1.25 0.25
C ILE A 450 8.10 -0.22 0.24
N MET A 451 7.77 -0.73 1.41
CA MET A 451 7.61 -2.16 1.66
C MET A 451 6.18 -2.50 2.07
N SER A 452 5.65 -3.57 1.49
CA SER A 452 4.33 -4.13 1.81
C SER A 452 4.49 -5.31 2.76
N PHE A 453 4.55 -5.04 4.05
CA PHE A 453 4.96 -6.02 5.07
C PHE A 453 4.15 -7.32 5.06
N GLN A 454 2.87 -7.25 4.69
CA GLN A 454 1.98 -8.40 4.62
C GLN A 454 2.45 -9.48 3.63
N TRP A 455 3.28 -9.13 2.64
CA TRP A 455 3.85 -10.08 1.67
C TRP A 455 4.93 -11.00 2.24
N SER A 456 5.43 -10.69 3.45
CA SER A 456 6.34 -11.58 4.17
C SER A 456 5.65 -12.80 4.77
N GLN A 457 4.32 -12.84 4.79
CA GLN A 457 3.55 -14.00 5.27
C GLN A 457 3.71 -15.20 4.33
N ALA A 458 3.59 -16.40 4.90
CA ALA A 458 3.39 -17.60 4.10
C ALA A 458 1.99 -17.55 3.46
N SER A 459 1.90 -17.71 2.14
CA SER A 459 0.64 -17.64 1.38
C SER A 459 0.64 -18.62 0.20
N SER A 460 -0.52 -18.80 -0.44
CA SER A 460 -0.69 -19.61 -1.66
C SER A 460 0.16 -19.09 -2.84
N VAL A 461 0.39 -17.79 -2.87
CA VAL A 461 1.25 -17.11 -3.85
C VAL A 461 2.71 -17.56 -3.73
N TRP A 462 3.21 -17.72 -2.50
CA TRP A 462 4.60 -18.11 -2.26
C TRP A 462 4.82 -19.61 -2.14
N LEU A 463 3.96 -20.32 -1.42
CA LEU A 463 4.21 -21.71 -1.04
C LEU A 463 3.38 -22.71 -1.86
N PRO A 464 4.00 -23.79 -2.38
CA PRO A 464 5.45 -24.04 -2.40
C PRO A 464 6.16 -23.43 -3.63
N ASN A 465 5.40 -23.09 -4.68
CA ASN A 465 5.97 -22.91 -6.02
C ASN A 465 6.67 -21.56 -6.21
N GLY A 466 6.17 -20.47 -5.61
CA GLY A 466 6.82 -19.16 -5.67
C GLY A 466 8.24 -19.20 -5.06
N VAL A 467 8.37 -19.75 -3.86
CA VAL A 467 9.67 -19.96 -3.19
C VAL A 467 10.60 -20.85 -4.01
N LYS A 468 10.08 -21.95 -4.57
CA LYS A 468 10.87 -22.82 -5.45
C LYS A 468 11.33 -22.11 -6.72
N SER A 469 10.50 -21.24 -7.29
CA SER A 469 10.82 -20.42 -8.48
C SER A 469 11.95 -19.43 -8.22
N MET A 470 12.07 -18.90 -6.99
CA MET A 470 13.19 -18.02 -6.63
C MET A 470 14.54 -18.75 -6.57
N GLY A 471 14.52 -20.06 -6.34
CA GLY A 471 15.72 -20.87 -6.14
C GLY A 471 16.30 -20.71 -4.73
N PRO A 472 17.25 -21.59 -4.37
CA PRO A 472 17.65 -21.81 -2.98
C PRO A 472 18.41 -20.63 -2.34
N ARG A 473 18.94 -19.69 -3.14
CA ARG A 473 19.66 -18.51 -2.64
C ARG A 473 18.69 -17.37 -2.35
N ARG A 474 17.94 -16.93 -3.35
CA ARG A 474 17.00 -15.79 -3.27
C ARG A 474 15.85 -16.00 -2.30
N SER A 475 15.37 -17.23 -2.14
CA SER A 475 14.31 -17.54 -1.18
C SER A 475 14.64 -17.15 0.26
N HIS A 476 15.91 -16.89 0.59
CA HIS A 476 16.35 -16.49 1.92
C HIS A 476 16.42 -14.97 2.16
N TYR A 477 16.16 -14.15 1.15
CA TYR A 477 16.20 -12.68 1.29
C TYR A 477 15.05 -11.99 0.53
N MET A 478 13.89 -12.64 0.53
CA MET A 478 12.64 -12.04 0.09
C MET A 478 12.07 -11.14 1.19
N GLU A 479 11.43 -10.04 0.81
CA GLU A 479 10.86 -9.05 1.72
C GLU A 479 11.89 -8.53 2.73
N ALA A 480 13.03 -8.03 2.22
CA ALA A 480 14.24 -7.72 2.99
C ALA A 480 14.16 -6.42 3.84
N PHE A 481 12.97 -6.04 4.32
CA PHE A 481 12.77 -4.78 5.04
C PHE A 481 13.57 -4.69 6.35
N GLY A 482 13.76 -5.81 7.06
CA GLY A 482 14.54 -5.83 8.30
C GLY A 482 16.04 -5.69 8.05
N GLU A 483 16.53 -6.28 6.96
CA GLU A 483 17.89 -6.17 6.48
C GLU A 483 18.19 -4.74 6.04
N LEU A 484 17.32 -4.13 5.23
CA LEU A 484 17.44 -2.74 4.83
C LEU A 484 17.45 -1.80 6.04
N ALA A 485 16.56 -2.01 7.03
CA ALA A 485 16.53 -1.24 8.25
C ALA A 485 17.83 -1.38 9.07
N LYS A 486 18.40 -2.59 9.13
CA LYS A 486 19.68 -2.86 9.81
C LYS A 486 20.85 -2.06 9.21
N PHE A 487 20.81 -1.76 7.91
CA PHE A 487 21.80 -0.91 7.24
C PHE A 487 21.49 0.60 7.33
N GLY A 488 20.46 0.99 8.09
CA GLY A 488 20.13 2.39 8.35
C GLY A 488 19.18 3.01 7.33
N SER A 489 18.55 2.22 6.47
CA SER A 489 17.51 2.69 5.56
C SER A 489 16.24 3.04 6.34
N ALA A 490 15.66 4.21 6.06
CA ALA A 490 14.34 4.57 6.54
C ALA A 490 13.28 3.78 5.76
N ILE A 491 12.68 2.79 6.41
CA ILE A 491 11.62 1.99 5.77
C ILE A 491 10.36 2.82 5.67
N VAL A 492 9.79 2.88 4.46
CA VAL A 492 8.49 3.48 4.18
C VAL A 492 7.49 2.34 4.00
N TYR A 493 6.27 2.52 4.47
CA TYR A 493 5.23 1.53 4.29
C TYR A 493 4.28 1.92 3.15
N GLY A 494 3.82 0.91 2.40
CA GLY A 494 2.58 1.04 1.66
C GLY A 494 1.91 -0.31 1.41
N SER A 495 0.58 -0.34 1.49
CA SER A 495 -0.20 -1.58 1.45
C SER A 495 -0.27 -2.21 0.06
N ASP A 496 -0.09 -1.42 -0.99
CA ASP A 496 -0.43 -1.79 -2.37
C ASP A 496 -1.89 -2.27 -2.50
N TRP A 497 -2.80 -1.75 -1.66
CA TRP A 497 -4.22 -2.08 -1.75
C TRP A 497 -4.78 -1.66 -3.12
N PRO A 498 -5.48 -2.54 -3.88
CA PRO A 498 -6.15 -3.77 -3.44
C PRO A 498 -5.51 -5.09 -3.88
N ILE A 499 -4.19 -5.18 -4.01
CA ILE A 499 -3.51 -6.47 -4.28
C ILE A 499 -3.79 -7.47 -3.14
N ASP A 500 -3.75 -6.99 -1.89
CA ASP A 500 -4.23 -7.69 -0.71
C ASP A 500 -5.44 -6.97 -0.10
N PRO A 501 -6.19 -7.59 0.84
CA PRO A 501 -7.11 -6.85 1.70
C PRO A 501 -6.42 -5.67 2.40
N LEU A 502 -7.12 -4.53 2.53
CA LEU A 502 -6.63 -3.42 3.34
C LEU A 502 -6.78 -3.78 4.82
N ASP A 503 -5.66 -4.10 5.47
CA ASP A 503 -5.58 -4.40 6.90
C ASP A 503 -4.20 -3.97 7.42
N GLU A 504 -4.12 -2.71 7.86
CA GLU A 504 -2.83 -2.10 8.23
C GLU A 504 -2.24 -2.75 9.47
N TRP A 505 -3.09 -3.21 10.37
CA TRP A 505 -2.66 -3.86 11.61
C TRP A 505 -2.13 -5.28 11.37
N LEU A 506 -2.70 -6.01 10.40
CA LEU A 506 -2.13 -7.25 9.91
C LEU A 506 -0.77 -7.02 9.26
N ALA A 507 -0.64 -6.01 8.41
CA ALA A 507 0.64 -5.67 7.79
C ALA A 507 1.70 -5.30 8.84
N ILE A 508 1.36 -4.49 9.85
CA ILE A 508 2.27 -4.16 10.95
C ILE A 508 2.65 -5.39 11.78
N LYS A 509 1.71 -6.33 12.04
CA LYS A 509 2.07 -7.62 12.65
C LYS A 509 3.10 -8.35 11.81
N ALA A 510 2.90 -8.43 10.48
CA ALA A 510 3.83 -9.06 9.57
C ALA A 510 5.19 -8.33 9.56
N GLY A 511 5.24 -7.00 9.66
CA GLY A 511 6.51 -6.27 9.80
C GLY A 511 7.29 -6.64 11.08
N VAL A 512 6.58 -6.82 12.19
CA VAL A 512 7.19 -7.12 13.51
C VAL A 512 7.51 -8.61 13.70
N THR A 513 6.84 -9.52 12.98
CA THR A 513 6.94 -10.96 13.23
C THR A 513 7.23 -11.82 11.99
N ARG A 514 7.03 -11.26 10.79
CA ARG A 514 6.95 -11.95 9.50
C ARG A 514 5.89 -13.04 9.41
N SER A 515 5.00 -13.14 10.40
CA SER A 515 3.99 -14.19 10.51
C SER A 515 2.59 -13.64 10.32
N GLY A 516 1.69 -14.48 9.80
CA GLY A 516 0.28 -14.15 9.70
C GLY A 516 -0.48 -14.35 11.01
N ASP A 517 -1.80 -14.16 10.99
CA ASP A 517 -2.67 -14.40 12.13
C ASP A 517 -3.78 -15.41 11.82
N PRO A 518 -3.80 -16.60 12.45
CA PRO A 518 -4.82 -17.61 12.20
C PRO A 518 -6.26 -17.21 12.56
N LYS A 519 -6.47 -16.09 13.27
CA LYS A 519 -7.80 -15.59 13.64
C LYS A 519 -8.17 -14.29 12.91
N ASN A 520 -7.29 -13.75 12.06
CA ASN A 520 -7.63 -12.64 11.18
C ASN A 520 -7.93 -13.22 9.79
N PRO A 521 -9.16 -13.09 9.26
CA PRO A 521 -9.54 -13.67 7.96
C PRO A 521 -8.80 -13.07 6.76
N ASN A 522 -8.24 -11.86 6.88
CA ASN A 522 -7.44 -11.23 5.84
C ASN A 522 -6.04 -11.84 5.78
N SER A 523 -5.65 -12.61 6.81
CA SER A 523 -4.38 -13.31 6.82
C SER A 523 -4.48 -14.66 6.13
N PRO A 524 -3.53 -15.00 5.23
CA PRO A 524 -3.40 -16.36 4.71
C PRO A 524 -3.28 -17.43 5.82
N ALA A 525 -2.71 -17.08 6.97
CA ALA A 525 -2.61 -17.99 8.12
C ALA A 525 -3.98 -18.45 8.64
N SER A 526 -5.04 -17.69 8.40
CA SER A 526 -6.40 -18.08 8.74
C SER A 526 -6.91 -19.25 7.91
N GLN A 527 -6.21 -19.65 6.85
CA GLN A 527 -6.55 -20.81 6.04
C GLN A 527 -5.95 -22.12 6.60
N GLY A 528 -5.09 -22.05 7.63
CA GLY A 528 -4.44 -23.20 8.25
C GLY A 528 -3.08 -23.55 7.63
N ALA A 529 -2.61 -24.78 7.86
CA ALA A 529 -1.32 -25.23 7.31
C ALA A 529 -1.37 -25.33 5.77
N PRO A 530 -0.30 -24.95 5.05
CA PRO A 530 1.03 -24.58 5.56
C PRO A 530 1.20 -23.08 5.88
N TYR A 531 0.15 -22.26 5.74
CA TYR A 531 0.24 -20.79 5.83
C TYR A 531 0.24 -20.25 7.26
N ASN A 532 -0.21 -21.05 8.24
CA ASN A 532 -0.25 -20.68 9.66
C ASN A 532 1.08 -20.84 10.42
N GLY A 533 2.18 -21.07 9.72
CA GLY A 533 3.53 -21.13 10.27
C GLY A 533 4.23 -19.77 10.27
N ASN A 534 5.56 -19.80 10.44
CA ASN A 534 6.39 -18.62 10.17
C ASN A 534 6.26 -18.26 8.68
N GLY A 535 6.28 -16.96 8.35
CA GLY A 535 6.35 -16.53 6.96
C GLY A 535 7.72 -16.73 6.33
N LEU A 536 8.01 -15.97 5.28
CA LEU A 536 9.27 -16.00 4.58
C LEU A 536 10.43 -15.71 5.54
N PRO A 537 11.61 -16.36 5.38
CA PRO A 537 12.78 -16.07 6.21
C PRO A 537 13.25 -14.62 6.02
N GLY A 538 13.81 -14.03 7.07
CA GLY A 538 14.34 -12.66 7.05
C GLY A 538 14.30 -12.00 8.43
N LEU A 539 14.93 -10.82 8.53
CA LEU A 539 14.89 -10.01 9.74
C LEU A 539 13.53 -9.30 9.90
N THR A 540 13.12 -9.11 11.16
CA THR A 540 11.90 -8.36 11.51
C THR A 540 12.23 -6.90 11.80
N LEU A 541 11.21 -6.04 11.82
CA LEU A 541 11.30 -4.70 12.40
C LEU A 541 11.03 -4.73 13.89
N THR A 542 11.60 -3.78 14.64
CA THR A 542 11.07 -3.45 15.97
C THR A 542 9.69 -2.80 15.85
N ARG A 543 8.91 -2.80 16.93
CA ARG A 543 7.60 -2.13 16.96
C ARG A 543 7.68 -0.65 16.59
N ASP A 544 8.70 0.04 17.07
CA ASP A 544 8.93 1.46 16.78
C ASP A 544 9.25 1.68 15.30
N GLN A 545 10.15 0.86 14.71
CA GLN A 545 10.43 0.93 13.28
C GLN A 545 9.18 0.66 12.43
N ALA A 546 8.40 -0.36 12.76
CA ALA A 546 7.19 -0.70 12.01
C ALA A 546 6.15 0.42 12.07
N ILE A 547 5.91 1.00 13.26
CA ILE A 547 4.91 2.08 13.38
C ILE A 547 5.39 3.39 12.75
N ARG A 548 6.70 3.69 12.80
CA ARG A 548 7.30 4.84 12.11
C ARG A 548 7.24 4.68 10.59
N ALA A 549 7.38 3.46 10.08
CA ALA A 549 7.28 3.19 8.65
C ALA A 549 5.92 3.60 8.07
N ILE A 550 4.83 3.41 8.81
CA ILE A 550 3.46 3.81 8.44
C ILE A 550 3.03 5.18 9.02
N THR A 551 3.95 5.95 9.60
CA THR A 551 3.64 7.29 10.15
C THR A 551 4.70 8.30 9.73
N THR A 552 5.76 8.47 10.52
CA THR A 552 6.78 9.51 10.30
C THR A 552 7.58 9.33 9.02
N GLU A 553 7.94 8.09 8.66
CA GLU A 553 8.76 7.84 7.46
C GLU A 553 7.96 7.98 6.16
N SER A 554 6.73 7.47 6.14
CA SER A 554 5.80 7.76 5.04
C SER A 554 5.49 9.24 4.92
N ALA A 555 5.24 9.95 6.04
CA ALA A 555 5.04 11.41 5.99
C ALA A 555 6.27 12.13 5.43
N ARG A 556 7.49 11.72 5.81
CA ARG A 556 8.74 12.27 5.28
C ARG A 556 8.89 12.02 3.79
N PHE A 557 8.56 10.83 3.33
CA PHE A 557 8.59 10.47 1.92
C PHE A 557 7.63 11.35 1.10
N LEU A 558 6.43 11.61 1.63
CA LEU A 558 5.42 12.48 1.01
C LEU A 558 5.69 13.99 1.18
N ARG A 559 6.83 14.37 1.77
CA ARG A 559 7.18 15.77 2.13
C ARG A 559 6.14 16.45 3.02
N ALA A 560 5.53 15.68 3.91
CA ALA A 560 4.44 16.09 4.78
C ALA A 560 4.82 16.04 6.28
N ASP A 561 6.03 15.59 6.61
CA ASP A 561 6.55 15.41 7.98
C ASP A 561 6.62 16.70 8.81
N ALA A 562 6.66 17.86 8.16
CA ALA A 562 6.51 19.15 8.83
C ALA A 562 5.10 19.38 9.41
N TYR A 563 4.09 18.66 8.92
CA TYR A 563 2.67 18.89 9.23
C TYR A 563 1.96 17.69 9.87
N ILE A 564 2.36 16.47 9.53
CA ILE A 564 1.70 15.21 9.94
C ILE A 564 2.73 14.12 10.28
N GLY A 565 2.25 12.91 10.61
CA GLY A 565 3.08 11.73 10.91
C GLY A 565 3.56 11.65 12.37
N SER A 566 3.42 12.73 13.14
CA SER A 566 3.71 12.82 14.58
C SER A 566 2.74 13.79 15.25
N LEU A 567 2.45 13.59 16.53
CA LEU A 567 1.66 14.52 17.35
C LEU A 567 2.62 15.48 18.03
N GLU A 568 2.78 16.68 17.48
CA GLU A 568 3.60 17.75 18.04
C GLU A 568 2.81 19.07 18.04
N ILE A 569 3.09 19.94 19.01
CA ILE A 569 2.44 21.26 19.06
C ILE A 569 2.77 22.02 17.76
N GLY A 570 1.73 22.55 17.11
CA GLY A 570 1.82 23.25 15.82
C GLY A 570 1.59 22.36 14.59
N LYS A 571 1.62 21.03 14.74
CA LYS A 571 1.23 20.10 13.67
C LYS A 571 -0.29 19.96 13.55
N LEU A 572 -0.74 19.44 12.42
CA LEU A 572 -2.15 19.14 12.18
C LEU A 572 -2.58 18.00 13.10
N ALA A 573 -3.80 18.09 13.61
CA ALA A 573 -4.41 17.02 14.40
C ALA A 573 -4.91 15.89 13.49
N ASP A 574 -3.96 15.15 12.91
CA ASP A 574 -4.17 13.90 12.19
C ASP A 574 -3.83 12.75 13.15
N ALA A 575 -4.86 12.14 13.74
CA ALA A 575 -4.68 11.22 14.87
C ALA A 575 -5.69 10.08 14.86
N ILE A 576 -5.32 8.98 15.49
CA ILE A 576 -6.18 7.81 15.71
C ILE A 576 -6.19 7.42 17.18
N VAL A 577 -7.30 6.80 17.60
CA VAL A 577 -7.43 6.13 18.91
C VAL A 577 -7.58 4.64 18.67
N LEU A 578 -6.80 3.83 19.37
CA LEU A 578 -6.79 2.37 19.22
C LEU A 578 -7.51 1.67 20.37
N GLN A 579 -8.00 0.47 20.09
CA GLN A 579 -8.63 -0.39 21.10
C GLN A 579 -7.68 -0.74 22.26
N ALA A 580 -6.41 -1.01 21.95
CA ALA A 580 -5.41 -1.31 22.96
C ALA A 580 -4.08 -0.61 22.63
N ASN A 581 -3.17 -0.58 23.61
CA ASN A 581 -1.86 0.00 23.41
C ASN A 581 -0.97 -0.92 22.56
N TYR A 582 -0.67 -0.49 21.33
CA TYR A 582 0.17 -1.19 20.36
C TYR A 582 1.54 -1.61 20.93
N PHE A 583 2.14 -0.79 21.79
CA PHE A 583 3.44 -1.09 22.38
C PHE A 583 3.37 -2.13 23.51
N GLU A 584 2.19 -2.39 24.08
CA GLU A 584 2.01 -3.25 25.26
C GLU A 584 1.31 -4.57 24.94
N VAL A 585 0.43 -4.63 23.93
CA VAL A 585 -0.26 -5.88 23.55
C VAL A 585 0.72 -6.97 23.12
N PRO A 586 0.43 -8.28 23.28
CA PRO A 586 1.24 -9.34 22.68
C PRO A 586 1.34 -9.20 21.15
N ALA A 587 2.44 -9.62 20.53
CA ALA A 587 2.63 -9.52 19.07
C ALA A 587 1.52 -10.21 18.27
N GLU A 588 1.01 -11.33 18.78
CA GLU A 588 -0.11 -12.09 18.21
C GLU A 588 -1.45 -11.34 18.20
N HIS A 589 -1.55 -10.23 18.93
CA HIS A 589 -2.76 -9.42 19.01
C HIS A 589 -2.66 -8.13 18.20
N ILE A 590 -1.50 -7.86 17.58
CA ILE A 590 -1.30 -6.66 16.74
C ILE A 590 -2.27 -6.69 15.56
N ALA A 591 -2.33 -7.80 14.81
CA ALA A 591 -3.22 -7.97 13.65
C ALA A 591 -4.72 -7.97 13.97
N ARG A 592 -5.10 -7.81 15.24
CA ARG A 592 -6.50 -7.74 15.68
C ARG A 592 -6.80 -6.39 16.32
N GLN A 593 -5.87 -5.43 16.23
CA GLN A 593 -6.14 -4.07 16.64
C GLN A 593 -7.27 -3.48 15.81
N LYS A 594 -8.02 -2.60 16.47
CA LYS A 594 -9.09 -1.83 15.85
C LYS A 594 -8.81 -0.35 16.09
N THR A 595 -8.95 0.42 15.03
CA THR A 595 -9.07 1.87 15.13
C THR A 595 -10.48 2.20 15.62
N LEU A 596 -10.58 2.97 16.69
CA LEU A 596 -11.84 3.37 17.32
C LEU A 596 -12.27 4.78 16.94
N LEU A 597 -11.30 5.62 16.56
CA LEU A 597 -11.53 6.98 16.11
C LEU A 597 -10.43 7.36 15.12
N THR A 598 -10.83 8.05 14.06
CA THR A 598 -9.90 8.67 13.09
C THR A 598 -10.23 10.15 12.95
N MET A 599 -9.22 10.99 13.09
CA MET A 599 -9.29 12.44 12.99
C MET A 599 -8.33 12.94 11.92
N VAL A 600 -8.79 13.88 11.08
CA VAL A 600 -7.96 14.56 10.08
C VAL A 600 -8.13 16.07 10.21
N GLY A 601 -7.03 16.75 10.50
CA GLY A 601 -6.99 18.20 10.69
C GLY A 601 -7.97 18.68 11.76
N GLY A 602 -8.12 17.93 12.85
CA GLY A 602 -9.04 18.24 13.94
C GLY A 602 -10.50 17.81 13.74
N GLU A 603 -10.87 17.35 12.54
CA GLU A 603 -12.21 16.84 12.25
C GLU A 603 -12.27 15.34 12.49
N VAL A 604 -13.22 14.87 13.31
CA VAL A 604 -13.43 13.42 13.51
C VAL A 604 -14.18 12.86 12.31
N VAL A 605 -13.50 12.04 11.52
CA VAL A 605 -14.04 11.45 10.29
C VAL A 605 -14.60 10.04 10.49
N TYR A 606 -14.21 9.36 11.56
CA TYR A 606 -14.69 8.03 11.92
C TYR A 606 -14.73 7.84 13.45
N ILE A 607 -15.76 7.15 13.93
CA ILE A 607 -15.88 6.60 15.28
C ILE A 607 -16.44 5.18 15.11
N ALA A 608 -15.83 4.17 15.71
CA ALA A 608 -16.32 2.80 15.66
C ALA A 608 -17.67 2.65 16.40
N ASP A 609 -18.60 1.88 15.85
CA ASP A 609 -19.97 1.75 16.38
C ASP A 609 -20.02 1.18 17.80
N GLU A 610 -19.03 0.38 18.18
CA GLU A 610 -18.94 -0.22 19.51
C GLU A 610 -18.45 0.74 20.62
N VAL A 611 -18.13 2.00 20.30
CA VAL A 611 -17.58 2.97 21.26
C VAL A 611 -18.46 4.21 21.39
N ASP A 612 -18.79 4.55 22.63
CA ASP A 612 -19.35 5.85 23.00
C ASP A 612 -18.29 6.62 23.82
N PHE A 613 -17.69 7.66 23.20
CA PHE A 613 -16.76 8.57 23.87
C PHE A 613 -17.46 9.54 24.85
N LYS A 614 -18.76 9.34 25.10
CA LYS A 614 -19.66 10.15 25.93
C LYS A 614 -19.91 11.52 25.31
N ASN A 615 -20.90 12.26 25.83
CA ASN A 615 -21.22 13.64 25.46
C ASN A 615 -21.73 13.87 24.02
N GLY A 616 -22.19 12.82 23.32
CA GLY A 616 -22.91 12.97 22.05
C GLY A 616 -22.06 13.38 20.86
N VAL A 617 -20.74 13.15 20.92
CA VAL A 617 -19.83 13.42 19.81
C VAL A 617 -20.11 12.46 18.66
N LYS A 618 -20.12 12.98 17.43
CA LYS A 618 -20.38 12.21 16.22
C LYS A 618 -19.25 12.45 15.22
N ALA A 619 -18.89 11.40 14.49
CA ALA A 619 -18.09 11.56 13.29
C ALA A 619 -18.88 12.40 12.26
N LYS A 620 -18.15 13.19 11.48
CA LYS A 620 -18.72 13.98 10.37
C LYS A 620 -19.46 13.12 9.35
N PHE A 621 -19.04 11.87 9.21
CA PHE A 621 -19.60 10.91 8.26
C PHE A 621 -20.17 9.71 9.01
N ALA A 622 -21.36 9.27 8.62
CA ALA A 622 -21.99 8.08 9.19
C ALA A 622 -21.30 6.80 8.71
N ASN A 623 -21.28 5.77 9.57
CA ASN A 623 -20.73 4.45 9.22
C ASN A 623 -21.67 3.66 8.30
N ASP A 624 -22.98 3.91 8.39
CA ASP A 624 -24.07 3.21 7.68
C ASP A 624 -24.64 4.02 6.50
N ASP A 625 -23.80 4.85 5.88
CA ASP A 625 -24.17 5.61 4.69
C ASP A 625 -24.50 4.69 3.48
N ASP A 626 -25.02 5.29 2.40
CA ASP A 626 -25.42 4.51 1.21
C ASP A 626 -24.27 3.70 0.62
N VAL A 627 -23.04 4.21 0.74
CA VAL A 627 -21.82 3.51 0.31
C VAL A 627 -21.56 2.30 1.20
N GLY A 628 -21.67 2.43 2.53
CA GLY A 628 -21.59 1.32 3.47
C GLY A 628 -22.58 0.19 3.16
N LYS A 629 -23.84 0.54 2.92
CA LYS A 629 -24.88 -0.44 2.56
C LYS A 629 -24.58 -1.16 1.24
N MET A 630 -23.96 -0.48 0.28
CA MET A 630 -23.55 -1.09 -0.99
C MET A 630 -22.40 -2.09 -0.81
N ILE A 631 -21.40 -1.74 0.00
CA ILE A 631 -20.27 -2.62 0.32
C ILE A 631 -20.76 -3.89 1.02
N GLU A 632 -21.62 -3.76 2.04
CA GLU A 632 -22.16 -4.89 2.79
C GLU A 632 -22.91 -5.88 1.89
N ARG A 633 -23.72 -5.38 0.95
CA ARG A 633 -24.52 -6.23 0.02
C ARG A 633 -23.68 -7.10 -0.91
N ARG A 634 -22.44 -6.71 -1.23
CA ARG A 634 -21.60 -7.42 -2.21
C ARG A 634 -20.57 -8.36 -1.59
N SER A 635 -20.51 -8.39 -0.26
CA SER A 635 -19.74 -9.35 0.54
C SER A 635 -20.21 -10.81 0.35
N VAL A 636 -19.39 -11.80 0.70
CA VAL A 636 -19.67 -13.23 0.51
C VAL A 636 -20.62 -13.74 1.60
N GLY A 637 -21.83 -14.21 1.28
CA GLY A 637 -22.63 -15.03 2.20
C GLY A 637 -22.97 -14.43 3.58
N GLY A 638 -23.05 -13.11 3.71
CA GLY A 638 -23.26 -12.44 5.01
C GLY A 638 -21.99 -12.30 5.86
N ILE A 639 -20.81 -12.51 5.27
CA ILE A 639 -19.50 -12.34 5.87
C ILE A 639 -19.06 -10.90 5.63
N GLN A 640 -19.11 -10.04 6.67
CA GLN A 640 -18.22 -8.88 6.70
C GLN A 640 -16.81 -9.39 6.42
N GLY A 641 -15.96 -8.67 5.68
CA GLY A 641 -14.57 -9.08 5.35
C GLY A 641 -13.66 -9.39 6.57
N ARG A 642 -14.25 -9.47 7.76
CA ARG A 642 -13.70 -9.83 9.06
C ARG A 642 -14.01 -11.28 9.51
N ASP A 643 -14.68 -12.12 8.71
CA ASP A 643 -14.85 -13.55 9.01
C ASP A 643 -14.48 -14.52 7.85
N LEU A 644 -14.13 -15.77 8.20
CA LEU A 644 -13.95 -16.86 7.22
C LEU A 644 -15.30 -17.47 6.81
N SER A 645 -15.40 -17.98 5.58
CA SER A 645 -16.56 -18.78 5.15
C SER A 645 -16.69 -20.09 5.95
N GLU A 646 -17.89 -20.68 6.05
CA GLU A 646 -18.07 -21.98 6.72
C GLU A 646 -17.21 -23.09 6.12
N GLU A 647 -16.93 -23.02 4.82
CA GLU A 647 -16.00 -23.93 4.16
C GLU A 647 -14.54 -23.59 4.47
N GLY A 648 -14.19 -22.30 4.54
CA GLY A 648 -12.90 -21.83 5.06
C GLY A 648 -12.65 -22.34 6.48
N LYS A 649 -13.63 -22.17 7.38
CA LYS A 649 -13.61 -22.72 8.75
C LYS A 649 -13.42 -24.24 8.75
N ARG A 650 -14.13 -24.98 7.87
CA ARG A 650 -13.96 -26.44 7.72
C ARG A 650 -12.59 -26.83 7.15
N SER A 651 -12.05 -26.08 6.20
CA SER A 651 -10.70 -26.30 5.66
C SER A 651 -9.64 -26.10 6.74
N VAL A 652 -9.75 -25.04 7.53
CA VAL A 652 -8.90 -24.81 8.71
C VAL A 652 -8.99 -25.97 9.70
N GLN A 653 -10.20 -26.43 9.99
CA GLN A 653 -10.44 -27.53 10.92
C GLN A 653 -9.88 -28.88 10.41
N ARG A 654 -9.95 -29.13 9.09
CA ARG A 654 -9.31 -30.30 8.43
C ARG A 654 -7.79 -30.24 8.47
N LEU A 655 -7.21 -29.04 8.43
CA LEU A 655 -5.75 -28.85 8.50
C LEU A 655 -5.23 -28.95 9.95
N GLN A 656 -5.99 -28.48 10.94
CA GLN A 656 -5.67 -28.66 12.37
C GLN A 656 -5.66 -30.14 12.81
N THR A 657 -6.54 -30.96 12.23
CA THR A 657 -6.60 -32.41 12.52
C THR A 657 -5.47 -33.19 11.85
N ARG A 658 -4.83 -32.67 10.79
CA ARG A 658 -3.64 -33.30 10.18
C ARG A 658 -2.34 -33.00 10.93
N GLY A 659 -2.27 -31.91 11.69
CA GLY A 659 -1.10 -31.54 12.51
C GLY A 659 -0.93 -32.31 13.83
N THR A 660 -1.90 -33.16 14.21
CA THR A 660 -1.84 -33.97 15.44
C THR A 660 -1.39 -35.41 15.22
N CYS A 661 -1.08 -35.82 13.98
CA CYS A 661 -0.41 -37.09 13.72
C CYS A 661 1.12 -36.93 13.83
N VAL A 662 1.61 -36.72 15.05
CA VAL A 662 3.02 -36.91 15.40
C VAL A 662 3.19 -38.35 15.88
N HIS A 663 3.92 -39.12 15.08
CA HIS A 663 4.69 -40.33 15.39
C HIS A 663 4.33 -41.09 16.68
N SER A 664 3.56 -42.18 16.52
CA SER A 664 3.69 -43.32 17.42
C SER A 664 5.03 -44.00 17.14
N HIS A 665 6.01 -43.73 18.00
CA HIS A 665 7.15 -44.61 18.21
C HIS A 665 6.63 -45.97 18.68
N HIS A 666 6.97 -47.05 17.97
CA HIS A 666 7.16 -48.36 18.59
C HIS A 666 8.25 -49.16 17.86
N HIS A 667 9.30 -49.43 18.64
CA HIS A 667 10.26 -50.55 18.65
C HIS A 667 10.79 -51.15 17.35
#